data_AF-A0A7C2Y7E7-F1
#
_entry.id   AF-A0A7C2Y7E7-F1
#
_cell.length_a   1.000
_cell.length_b   1.000
_cell.length_c   1.000
_cell.angle_alpha   90.00
_cell.angle_beta   90.00
_cell.angle_gamma   90.00
#
_symmetry.space_group_name_H-M   'P 1'
#
loop_
_entity.id
_entity.type
_entity.pdbx_description
1 polymer ?
#
loop_
_entity_poly.entity_id
_entity_poly.type
_entity_poly.pdbx_seq_one_letter_code
_entity_poly.pdbx_strand_id
1 'polypeptide(L)'
;MPLPFAEIHFALPLSRGYTYRVPDSLDTLAQVGCRALAPLGKRVATGFIVRRTDEIDFAPEKLRDILDVLDATPLFDAPRLELAQWIADYYLCGLGEVLRTMLPPGLEKESHQYVRLTREPAAEELARLENRAPRQAEIVRALMGKEGYKVRYLAKHLHYDGVRSGLQQLTQAGWVEISQQMQEANAQAQKKVFVEITAAGRLALKNEDKKDGKKIEKEKGKKEDDGNGKAIDRKLTAKQWEGLQLLAKRGEMLRALFLKRSGLGGPSLQALAQREFVRLFEREIDRNPYFVSSSSQPAMANKPEMATFVLNAEQAEAVQRVSAALTQQAFEVFLLHGITGSGKTQVYIETIRHALAQGKAAIMLVPEISLTPQAVARFQANFGNLIAVLHSHMSAGERYDAWRRVHRGEARVVIGARSAVFAPVKNLGLIVVDEEHEGSYKQADPAPRYHARDVSIVRAKMSRAVVLLGSATPSIESYTNAQRGKYTLLEMPNRIDNVPLPSVRILDMITWRKTAPDREGIFSRILHEKIGEKLAKQEQIILLQNRRGFAPLIRCVNCGFVRYCDACNMPMTYHKSRFSFNNFNKEDRGKRGNLLRCHYCNAYERAPDACPQCKGLDIIFKGIGTQKVELALKALFPQARVVRMDLDTTRGKLAHDRILRDFGEHKYDILLGTQMIAKGLDFHKVTLVGVVSADTGLLRPDFRAGERTFQLLTQVAGRAGRRNLPGEVIVQTYSPDDVCMVCAREHDFKNFYAHEVREREALRFPPFSRLALVLFRHRDNERIRGIAQDFAALLKKIGGPFRVFGPTPSPLERIQNEFRWQVLIKNDMEKDPSAHQTRATLDRVAQFFHKANRNRRVRMIVDIDPISML
;
A
#
# COMPACT_ATOMS: atom_id res chain seq x y z
N MET A 1 2.25 -43.08 -7.16
CA MET A 1 1.53 -43.09 -8.46
C MET A 1 1.61 -41.68 -9.03
N PRO A 2 1.86 -41.49 -10.34
CA PRO A 2 1.84 -40.18 -10.96
C PRO A 2 0.44 -39.57 -10.79
N LEU A 3 0.37 -38.27 -10.51
CA LEU A 3 -0.89 -37.53 -10.40
C LEU A 3 -1.09 -36.76 -11.71
N PRO A 4 -1.75 -37.34 -12.72
CA PRO A 4 -1.73 -36.87 -14.10
C PRO A 4 -2.45 -35.52 -14.29
N PHE A 5 -3.15 -35.02 -13.28
CA PHE A 5 -3.89 -33.78 -13.35
C PHE A 5 -3.44 -32.77 -12.29
N ALA A 6 -3.57 -31.50 -12.64
CA ALA A 6 -3.27 -30.38 -11.76
C ALA A 6 -4.44 -29.39 -11.77
N GLU A 7 -4.82 -28.93 -10.58
CA GLU A 7 -5.76 -27.83 -10.42
C GLU A 7 -4.99 -26.51 -10.43
N ILE A 8 -5.33 -25.64 -11.38
CA ILE A 8 -4.67 -24.36 -11.63
C ILE A 8 -5.63 -23.21 -11.34
N HIS A 9 -5.21 -22.31 -10.46
CA HIS A 9 -5.91 -21.06 -10.19
C HIS A 9 -5.23 -19.90 -10.90
N PHE A 10 -5.99 -19.19 -11.73
CA PHE A 10 -5.52 -17.97 -12.40
C PHE A 10 -5.89 -16.74 -11.57
N ALA A 11 -5.15 -15.64 -11.73
CA ALA A 11 -5.46 -14.36 -11.10
C ALA A 11 -6.71 -13.68 -11.69
N LEU A 12 -7.86 -14.30 -11.42
CA LEU A 12 -9.20 -13.92 -11.84
C LEU A 12 -10.13 -13.92 -10.62
N PRO A 13 -11.20 -13.12 -10.65
CA PRO A 13 -12.22 -13.09 -9.58
C PRO A 13 -13.15 -14.30 -9.67
N LEU A 14 -12.56 -15.50 -9.56
CA LEU A 14 -13.24 -16.79 -9.62
C LEU A 14 -12.83 -17.61 -8.40
N SER A 15 -13.82 -18.21 -7.73
CA SER A 15 -13.62 -19.05 -6.55
C SER A 15 -13.12 -20.46 -6.89
N ARG A 16 -13.28 -20.90 -8.13
CA ARG A 16 -12.87 -22.25 -8.57
C ARG A 16 -11.68 -22.20 -9.52
N GLY A 17 -10.80 -23.20 -9.37
CA GLY A 17 -9.70 -23.47 -10.27
C GLY A 17 -10.16 -24.17 -11.55
N TYR A 18 -9.19 -24.39 -12.43
CA TYR A 18 -9.36 -25.16 -13.67
C TYR A 18 -8.43 -26.35 -13.63
N THR A 19 -8.94 -27.53 -13.98
CA THR A 19 -8.11 -28.74 -14.06
C THR A 19 -7.45 -28.85 -15.43
N TYR A 20 -6.17 -29.21 -15.44
CA TYR A 20 -5.36 -29.45 -16.62
C TYR A 20 -4.65 -30.80 -16.51
N ARG A 21 -4.30 -31.38 -17.66
CA ARG A 21 -3.42 -32.54 -17.73
C ARG A 21 -1.97 -32.08 -17.58
N VAL A 22 -1.19 -32.84 -16.82
CA VAL A 22 0.25 -32.66 -16.64
C VAL A 22 0.95 -33.59 -17.63
N PRO A 23 1.68 -33.07 -18.63
CA PRO A 23 2.51 -33.90 -19.50
C PRO A 23 3.60 -34.64 -18.70
N ASP A 24 3.94 -35.86 -19.08
CA ASP A 24 4.94 -36.68 -18.38
C ASP A 24 6.30 -35.97 -18.27
N SER A 25 6.67 -35.17 -19.27
CA SER A 25 7.90 -34.36 -19.28
C SER A 25 7.93 -33.26 -18.20
N LEU A 26 6.76 -32.82 -17.71
CA LEU A 26 6.60 -31.79 -16.69
C LEU A 26 6.23 -32.38 -15.32
N ASP A 27 6.03 -33.69 -15.20
CA ASP A 27 5.51 -34.33 -13.97
C ASP A 27 6.35 -34.01 -12.73
N THR A 28 7.68 -34.03 -12.87
CA THR A 28 8.62 -33.75 -11.76
C THR A 28 8.66 -32.27 -11.37
N LEU A 29 8.42 -31.37 -12.32
CA LEU A 29 8.45 -29.92 -12.14
C LEU A 29 7.12 -29.36 -11.64
N ALA A 30 6.00 -29.95 -12.07
CA ALA A 30 4.64 -29.52 -11.81
C ALA A 30 4.21 -29.81 -10.36
N GLN A 31 4.90 -29.24 -9.39
CA GLN A 31 4.65 -29.40 -7.97
C GLN A 31 3.60 -28.39 -7.48
N VAL A 32 2.88 -28.76 -6.42
CA VAL A 32 1.97 -27.84 -5.72
C VAL A 32 2.75 -26.63 -5.20
N GLY A 33 2.22 -25.43 -5.43
CA GLY A 33 2.88 -24.16 -5.11
C GLY A 33 3.77 -23.59 -6.23
N CYS A 34 3.94 -24.30 -7.35
CA CYS A 34 4.58 -23.78 -8.56
C CYS A 34 3.60 -22.99 -9.43
N ARG A 35 4.14 -22.10 -10.27
CA ARG A 35 3.39 -21.46 -11.35
C ARG A 35 3.46 -22.29 -12.61
N ALA A 36 2.34 -22.36 -13.31
CA ALA A 36 2.19 -23.07 -14.57
C ALA A 36 1.68 -22.12 -15.65
N LEU A 37 2.19 -22.30 -16.86
CA LEU A 37 1.71 -21.64 -18.05
C LEU A 37 0.65 -22.54 -18.70
N ALA A 38 -0.58 -22.05 -18.84
CA ALA A 38 -1.68 -22.89 -19.33
C ALA A 38 -2.66 -22.12 -20.23
N PRO A 39 -3.34 -22.80 -21.19
CA PRO A 39 -4.33 -22.16 -22.05
C PRO A 39 -5.60 -21.81 -21.28
N LEU A 40 -6.01 -20.55 -21.32
CA LEU A 40 -7.22 -20.03 -20.71
C LEU A 40 -8.12 -19.37 -21.77
N GLY A 41 -9.09 -20.14 -22.27
CA GLY A 41 -9.92 -19.72 -23.40
C GLY A 41 -9.10 -19.55 -24.67
N LYS A 42 -9.00 -18.32 -25.19
CA LYS A 42 -8.20 -17.98 -26.38
C LYS A 42 -6.78 -17.52 -26.07
N ARG A 43 -6.42 -17.30 -24.79
CA ARG A 43 -5.09 -16.78 -24.41
C ARG A 43 -4.31 -17.82 -23.62
N VAL A 44 -3.02 -17.56 -23.42
CA VAL A 44 -2.18 -18.30 -22.50
C VAL A 44 -1.92 -17.41 -21.29
N ALA A 45 -2.05 -17.97 -20.08
CA ALA A 45 -1.90 -17.23 -18.84
C ALA A 45 -1.04 -18.00 -17.84
N THR A 46 -0.37 -17.27 -16.94
CA THR A 46 0.24 -17.84 -15.75
C THR A 46 -0.85 -18.12 -14.71
N GLY A 47 -0.90 -19.34 -14.20
CA GLY A 47 -1.70 -19.74 -13.04
C GLY A 47 -0.84 -20.44 -11.98
N PHE A 48 -1.45 -20.82 -10.87
CA PHE A 48 -0.80 -21.48 -9.74
C PHE A 48 -1.32 -22.89 -9.57
N ILE A 49 -0.43 -23.88 -9.50
CA ILE A 49 -0.78 -25.26 -9.19
C ILE A 49 -1.08 -25.34 -7.68
N VAL A 50 -2.33 -25.61 -7.32
CA VAL A 50 -2.75 -25.68 -5.90
C VAL A 50 -2.99 -27.11 -5.42
N ARG A 51 -3.26 -28.03 -6.35
CA ARG A 51 -3.53 -29.44 -6.08
C ARG A 51 -3.10 -30.28 -7.27
N ARG A 52 -2.66 -31.51 -7.00
CA ARG A 52 -2.48 -32.57 -7.99
C ARG A 52 -3.41 -33.73 -7.68
N THR A 53 -3.91 -34.38 -8.72
CA THR A 53 -4.95 -35.41 -8.59
C THR A 53 -4.87 -36.40 -9.75
N ASP A 54 -5.36 -37.60 -9.52
CA ASP A 54 -5.70 -38.63 -10.50
C ASP A 54 -7.22 -38.72 -10.73
N GLU A 55 -8.02 -38.19 -9.82
CA GLU A 55 -9.48 -38.10 -9.95
C GLU A 55 -9.94 -36.86 -10.75
N ILE A 56 -10.87 -37.07 -11.69
CA ILE A 56 -11.58 -36.01 -12.43
C ILE A 56 -13.08 -36.31 -12.54
N ASP A 57 -13.91 -35.26 -12.53
CA ASP A 57 -15.37 -35.32 -12.63
C ASP A 57 -15.90 -34.95 -14.04
N PHE A 58 -15.01 -34.91 -15.04
CA PHE A 58 -15.34 -34.62 -16.45
C PHE A 58 -14.52 -35.50 -17.39
N ALA A 59 -14.99 -35.61 -18.64
CA ALA A 59 -14.37 -36.47 -19.64
C ALA A 59 -12.93 -36.02 -19.98
N PRO A 60 -11.93 -36.94 -20.01
CA PRO A 60 -10.52 -36.62 -20.22
C PRO A 60 -10.21 -35.86 -21.52
N GLU A 61 -11.04 -35.97 -22.56
CA GLU A 61 -10.83 -35.31 -23.85
C GLU A 61 -11.12 -33.80 -23.80
N LYS A 62 -11.82 -33.33 -22.76
CA LYS A 62 -12.09 -31.90 -22.54
C LYS A 62 -10.93 -31.17 -21.86
N LEU A 63 -9.98 -31.92 -21.32
CA LEU A 63 -8.80 -31.36 -20.66
C LEU A 63 -7.83 -30.80 -21.69
N ARG A 64 -7.21 -29.68 -21.33
CA ARG A 64 -6.03 -29.16 -22.03
C ARG A 64 -4.80 -29.47 -21.20
N ASP A 65 -3.66 -29.45 -21.85
CA ASP A 65 -2.38 -29.67 -21.19
C ASP A 65 -1.83 -28.36 -20.60
N ILE A 66 -1.04 -28.50 -19.52
CA ILE A 66 -0.11 -27.46 -19.11
C ILE A 66 0.95 -27.31 -20.20
N LEU A 67 1.29 -26.06 -20.53
CA LEU A 67 2.30 -25.75 -21.54
C LEU A 67 3.71 -25.76 -20.96
N ASP A 68 3.87 -25.24 -19.74
CA ASP A 68 5.17 -25.14 -19.07
C ASP A 68 5.02 -24.93 -17.55
N VAL A 69 6.08 -25.19 -16.79
CA VAL A 69 6.20 -24.88 -15.37
C VAL A 69 7.28 -23.81 -15.18
N LEU A 70 6.91 -22.68 -14.60
CA LEU A 70 7.77 -21.49 -14.57
C LEU A 70 8.76 -21.46 -13.39
N ASP A 71 8.67 -22.43 -12.48
CA ASP A 71 9.43 -22.46 -11.24
C ASP A 71 10.14 -23.80 -11.07
N ALA A 72 11.44 -23.77 -10.77
CA ALA A 72 12.22 -24.97 -10.48
C ALA A 72 11.88 -25.58 -9.11
N THR A 73 11.34 -24.77 -8.20
CA THR A 73 10.92 -25.16 -6.85
C THR A 73 9.64 -24.43 -6.47
N PRO A 74 8.76 -25.02 -5.65
CA PRO A 74 7.53 -24.36 -5.19
C PRO A 74 7.79 -22.98 -4.58
N LEU A 75 7.06 -21.97 -5.05
CA LEU A 75 7.12 -20.64 -4.46
C LEU A 75 6.33 -20.58 -3.15
N PHE A 76 5.31 -21.42 -3.02
CA PHE A 76 4.44 -21.53 -1.84
C PHE A 76 4.59 -22.89 -1.18
N ASP A 77 4.69 -22.88 0.15
CA ASP A 77 4.57 -24.07 0.98
C ASP A 77 3.11 -24.27 1.40
N ALA A 78 2.80 -25.44 1.97
CA ALA A 78 1.44 -25.77 2.39
C ALA A 78 0.82 -24.73 3.36
N PRO A 79 1.52 -24.23 4.41
CA PRO A 79 0.96 -23.21 5.29
C PRO A 79 0.62 -21.90 4.58
N ARG A 80 1.42 -21.47 3.58
CA ARG A 80 1.10 -20.27 2.80
C ARG A 80 -0.02 -20.48 1.80
N LEU A 81 -0.19 -21.69 1.26
CA LEU A 81 -1.37 -22.03 0.45
C LEU A 81 -2.64 -22.06 1.30
N GLU A 82 -2.57 -22.61 2.52
CA GLU A 82 -3.68 -22.59 3.48
C GLU A 82 -4.05 -21.15 3.87
N LEU A 83 -3.05 -20.30 4.14
CA LEU A 83 -3.27 -18.88 4.39
C LEU A 83 -3.93 -18.19 3.18
N ALA A 84 -3.47 -18.49 1.96
CA ALA A 84 -4.03 -17.92 0.74
C ALA A 84 -5.50 -18.33 0.56
N GLN A 85 -5.82 -19.59 0.84
CA GLN A 85 -7.18 -20.11 0.82
C GLN A 85 -8.05 -19.42 1.86
N TRP A 86 -7.57 -19.31 3.10
CA TRP A 86 -8.30 -18.59 4.15
C TRP A 86 -8.58 -17.14 3.78
N ILE A 87 -7.63 -16.43 3.17
CA ILE A 87 -7.83 -15.05 2.70
C ILE A 87 -8.88 -15.01 1.58
N ALA A 88 -8.82 -15.95 0.62
CA ALA A 88 -9.78 -16.03 -0.47
C ALA A 88 -11.21 -16.21 0.06
N ASP A 89 -11.39 -17.15 0.98
CA ASP A 89 -12.67 -17.50 1.59
C ASP A 89 -13.20 -16.43 2.55
N TYR A 90 -12.32 -15.81 3.34
CA TYR A 90 -12.72 -14.78 4.30
C TYR A 90 -13.10 -13.47 3.58
N TYR A 91 -12.33 -13.07 2.57
CA TYR A 91 -12.54 -11.80 1.86
C TYR A 91 -13.35 -11.93 0.56
N LEU A 92 -13.85 -13.13 0.25
CA LEU A 92 -14.71 -13.43 -0.91
C LEU A 92 -14.08 -12.98 -2.24
N CYS A 93 -12.89 -13.50 -2.53
CA CYS A 93 -12.13 -13.21 -3.73
C CYS A 93 -11.49 -14.47 -4.33
N GLY A 94 -10.94 -14.37 -5.55
CA GLY A 94 -10.34 -15.54 -6.19
C GLY A 94 -9.00 -15.93 -5.54
N LEU A 95 -8.79 -17.23 -5.30
CA LEU A 95 -7.53 -17.73 -4.74
C LEU A 95 -6.31 -17.32 -5.59
N GLY A 96 -6.43 -17.34 -6.91
CA GLY A 96 -5.37 -16.86 -7.80
C GLY A 96 -5.09 -15.35 -7.67
N GLU A 97 -6.08 -14.52 -7.30
CA GLU A 97 -5.85 -13.09 -6.98
C GLU A 97 -5.04 -12.94 -5.68
N VAL A 98 -5.33 -13.79 -4.69
CA VAL A 98 -4.57 -13.84 -3.43
C VAL A 98 -3.13 -14.28 -3.68
N LEU A 99 -2.93 -15.42 -4.35
CA LEU A 99 -1.59 -15.97 -4.63
C LEU A 99 -0.74 -14.98 -5.44
N ARG A 100 -1.34 -14.33 -6.45
CA ARG A 100 -0.67 -13.23 -7.17
C ARG A 100 -0.26 -12.08 -6.24
N THR A 101 -1.14 -11.70 -5.32
CA THR A 101 -0.88 -10.60 -4.38
C THR A 101 0.23 -10.93 -3.37
N MET A 102 0.45 -12.22 -3.07
CA MET A 102 1.52 -12.69 -2.19
C MET A 102 2.91 -12.67 -2.85
N LEU A 103 2.99 -12.49 -4.17
CA LEU A 103 4.25 -12.44 -4.92
C LEU A 103 4.67 -11.01 -5.31
N PRO A 104 5.98 -10.77 -5.54
CA PRO A 104 6.44 -9.54 -6.18
C PRO A 104 5.78 -9.32 -7.55
N PRO A 105 5.46 -8.07 -7.91
CA PRO A 105 4.87 -7.79 -9.21
C PRO A 105 5.87 -8.04 -10.34
N GLY A 106 5.37 -8.41 -11.52
CA GLY A 106 6.18 -8.54 -12.74
C GLY A 106 6.81 -9.91 -12.97
N LEU A 107 6.42 -10.93 -12.20
CA LEU A 107 6.91 -12.30 -12.38
C LEU A 107 6.14 -13.11 -13.43
N GLU A 108 4.98 -12.63 -13.85
CA GLU A 108 4.06 -13.35 -14.73
C GLU A 108 4.52 -13.32 -16.18
N LYS A 109 4.36 -14.45 -16.87
CA LYS A 109 4.37 -14.53 -18.33
C LYS A 109 2.93 -14.65 -18.83
N GLU A 110 2.48 -13.72 -19.65
CA GLU A 110 1.13 -13.77 -20.23
C GLU A 110 1.20 -13.50 -21.74
N SER A 111 0.37 -14.20 -22.52
CA SER A 111 0.20 -13.85 -23.93
C SER A 111 -0.75 -12.67 -24.07
N HIS A 112 -0.29 -11.63 -24.75
CA HIS A 112 -1.09 -10.46 -25.09
C HIS A 112 -1.47 -10.53 -26.56
N GLN A 113 -2.72 -10.18 -26.86
CA GLN A 113 -3.15 -10.01 -28.24
C GLN A 113 -2.65 -8.66 -28.75
N TYR A 114 -1.87 -8.73 -29.83
CA TYR A 114 -1.48 -7.58 -30.62
C TYR A 114 -2.27 -7.58 -31.90
N VAL A 115 -2.69 -6.39 -32.34
CA VAL A 115 -3.27 -6.17 -33.66
C VAL A 115 -2.31 -5.29 -34.45
N ARG A 116 -2.05 -5.67 -35.69
CA ARG A 116 -1.34 -4.84 -36.68
C ARG A 116 -2.11 -4.85 -37.99
N LEU A 117 -1.87 -3.85 -38.82
CA LEU A 117 -2.34 -3.85 -40.20
C LEU A 117 -1.57 -4.92 -40.98
N THR A 118 -2.26 -5.66 -41.83
CA THR A 118 -1.62 -6.61 -42.77
C THR A 118 -0.85 -5.85 -43.86
N ARG A 119 -1.37 -4.68 -44.25
CA ARG A 119 -0.74 -3.71 -45.15
C ARG A 119 -1.28 -2.30 -44.87
N GLU A 120 -0.54 -1.28 -45.28
CA GLU A 120 -1.07 0.08 -45.30
C GLU A 120 -2.17 0.19 -46.38
N PRO A 121 -3.36 0.71 -46.04
CA PRO A 121 -4.44 0.87 -47.01
C PRO A 121 -4.18 2.06 -47.94
N ALA A 122 -4.60 1.95 -49.20
CA ALA A 122 -4.58 3.10 -50.10
C ALA A 122 -5.61 4.16 -49.65
N ALA A 123 -5.37 5.43 -49.97
CA ALA A 123 -6.25 6.53 -49.56
C ALA A 123 -7.71 6.33 -49.97
N GLU A 124 -7.94 5.76 -51.16
CA GLU A 124 -9.28 5.45 -51.67
C GLU A 124 -9.97 4.32 -50.92
N GLU A 125 -9.22 3.30 -50.49
CA GLU A 125 -9.76 2.18 -49.71
C GLU A 125 -10.19 2.64 -48.32
N LEU A 126 -9.39 3.52 -47.69
CA LEU A 126 -9.72 4.11 -46.40
C LEU A 126 -10.95 5.02 -46.51
N ALA A 127 -11.03 5.87 -47.54
CA ALA A 127 -12.19 6.74 -47.77
C ALA A 127 -13.50 5.93 -47.96
N ARG A 128 -13.44 4.80 -48.68
CA ARG A 128 -14.59 3.88 -48.81
C ARG A 128 -14.98 3.25 -47.47
N LEU A 129 -14.00 2.85 -46.66
CA LEU A 129 -14.24 2.28 -45.34
C LEU A 129 -14.81 3.32 -44.37
N GLU A 130 -14.37 4.57 -44.44
CA GLU A 130 -14.90 5.69 -43.65
C GLU A 130 -16.38 5.91 -43.94
N ASN A 131 -16.78 5.86 -45.21
CA ASN A 131 -18.17 6.03 -45.61
C ASN A 131 -19.05 4.84 -45.20
N ARG A 132 -18.56 3.60 -45.32
CA ARG A 132 -19.36 2.39 -45.07
C ARG A 132 -19.37 1.98 -43.59
N ALA A 133 -18.26 2.12 -42.91
CA ALA A 133 -18.05 1.66 -41.53
C ALA A 133 -17.10 2.59 -40.76
N PRO A 134 -17.55 3.80 -40.35
CA PRO A 134 -16.71 4.84 -39.75
C PRO A 134 -15.87 4.37 -38.55
N ARG A 135 -16.46 3.52 -37.69
CA ARG A 135 -15.78 2.96 -36.51
C ARG A 135 -14.66 1.98 -36.86
N GLN A 136 -14.78 1.27 -37.98
CA GLN A 136 -13.71 0.37 -38.44
C GLN A 136 -12.56 1.19 -39.05
N ALA A 137 -12.89 2.27 -39.79
CA ALA A 137 -11.89 3.19 -40.30
C ALA A 137 -11.08 3.88 -39.20
N GLU A 138 -11.70 4.24 -38.07
CA GLU A 138 -10.96 4.75 -36.90
C GLU A 138 -9.94 3.75 -36.34
N ILE A 139 -10.28 2.46 -36.30
CA ILE A 139 -9.36 1.39 -35.87
C ILE A 139 -8.16 1.33 -36.82
N VAL A 140 -8.43 1.32 -38.13
CA VAL A 140 -7.39 1.28 -39.17
C VAL A 140 -6.50 2.51 -39.08
N ARG A 141 -7.07 3.72 -39.01
CA ARG A 141 -6.32 4.99 -38.88
C ARG A 141 -5.44 5.03 -37.63
N ALA A 142 -5.93 4.47 -36.51
CA ALA A 142 -5.14 4.39 -35.28
C ALA A 142 -3.91 3.47 -35.42
N LEU A 143 -3.98 2.47 -36.31
CA LEU A 143 -2.92 1.49 -36.57
C LEU A 143 -1.94 1.91 -37.68
N MET A 144 -2.32 2.84 -38.56
CA MET A 144 -1.45 3.33 -39.64
C MET A 144 -0.13 3.90 -39.11
N GLY A 145 0.97 3.60 -39.78
CA GLY A 145 2.33 4.04 -39.46
C GLY A 145 2.90 3.41 -38.19
N LYS A 146 2.34 2.31 -37.70
CA LYS A 146 2.77 1.64 -36.46
C LYS A 146 2.92 0.14 -36.67
N GLU A 147 3.90 -0.45 -35.98
CA GLU A 147 4.17 -1.90 -36.05
C GLU A 147 3.07 -2.77 -35.40
N GLY A 148 2.18 -2.16 -34.60
CA GLY A 148 1.02 -2.80 -33.99
C GLY A 148 0.67 -2.24 -32.61
N TYR A 149 -0.49 -2.64 -32.09
CA TYR A 149 -0.95 -2.27 -30.75
C TYR A 149 -1.43 -3.46 -29.95
N LYS A 150 -1.19 -3.43 -28.63
CA LYS A 150 -1.96 -4.27 -27.70
C LYS A 150 -3.45 -3.95 -27.86
N VAL A 151 -4.28 -4.96 -28.14
CA VAL A 151 -5.72 -4.79 -28.36
C VAL A 151 -6.40 -4.03 -27.21
N ARG A 152 -5.94 -4.26 -25.96
CA ARG A 152 -6.44 -3.55 -24.77
C ARG A 152 -6.10 -2.05 -24.76
N TYR A 153 -4.93 -1.68 -25.27
CA TYR A 153 -4.52 -0.28 -25.36
C TYR A 153 -5.32 0.45 -26.43
N LEU A 154 -5.49 -0.18 -27.60
CA LEU A 154 -6.30 0.36 -28.69
C LEU A 154 -7.74 0.62 -28.25
N ALA A 155 -8.36 -0.33 -27.55
CA ALA A 155 -9.71 -0.16 -27.01
C ALA A 155 -9.84 0.99 -25.99
N LYS A 156 -8.78 1.28 -25.22
CA LYS A 156 -8.77 2.39 -24.27
C LYS A 156 -8.59 3.74 -24.98
N HIS A 157 -7.80 3.77 -26.06
CA HIS A 157 -7.48 4.98 -26.82
C HIS A 157 -8.64 5.45 -27.71
N LEU A 158 -9.44 4.53 -28.25
CA LEU A 158 -10.57 4.85 -29.14
C LEU A 158 -11.86 5.23 -28.38
N HIS A 159 -11.90 5.07 -27.05
CA HIS A 159 -12.98 5.54 -26.18
C HIS A 159 -14.43 5.11 -26.50
N TYR A 160 -14.68 4.14 -27.40
CA TYR A 160 -16.03 3.62 -27.70
C TYR A 160 -16.18 2.10 -27.52
N ASP A 161 -17.43 1.67 -27.35
CA ASP A 161 -17.81 0.27 -27.16
C ASP A 161 -17.97 -0.47 -28.50
N GLY A 162 -17.22 -1.57 -28.69
CA GLY A 162 -17.30 -2.40 -29.91
C GLY A 162 -15.99 -2.56 -30.69
N VAL A 163 -14.86 -2.06 -30.17
CA VAL A 163 -13.53 -2.25 -30.81
C VAL A 163 -13.22 -3.72 -31.09
N ARG A 164 -13.61 -4.64 -30.19
CA ARG A 164 -13.38 -6.09 -30.39
C ARG A 164 -14.18 -6.70 -31.55
N SER A 165 -15.44 -6.31 -31.73
CA SER A 165 -16.25 -6.80 -32.86
C SER A 165 -15.78 -6.18 -34.18
N GLY A 166 -15.40 -4.89 -34.16
CA GLY A 166 -14.76 -4.24 -35.31
C GLY A 166 -13.45 -4.91 -35.71
N LEU A 167 -12.61 -5.25 -34.74
CA LEU A 167 -11.38 -6.01 -34.97
C LEU A 167 -11.65 -7.40 -35.57
N GLN A 168 -12.67 -8.12 -35.10
CA GLN A 168 -13.03 -9.42 -35.68
C GLN A 168 -13.46 -9.29 -37.15
N GLN A 169 -14.29 -8.30 -37.47
CA GLN A 169 -14.75 -8.06 -38.85
C GLN A 169 -13.59 -7.62 -39.75
N LEU A 170 -12.71 -6.74 -39.27
CA LEU A 170 -11.50 -6.32 -39.99
C LEU A 170 -10.52 -7.49 -40.18
N THR A 171 -10.44 -8.42 -39.22
CA THR A 171 -9.61 -9.62 -39.35
C THR A 171 -10.18 -10.55 -40.42
N GLN A 172 -11.50 -10.76 -40.44
CA GLN A 172 -12.17 -11.55 -41.48
C GLN A 172 -12.04 -10.93 -42.88
N ALA A 173 -12.07 -9.59 -42.96
CA ALA A 173 -11.86 -8.85 -44.20
C ALA A 173 -10.38 -8.71 -44.59
N GLY A 174 -9.44 -9.26 -43.81
CA GLY A 174 -8.01 -9.26 -44.12
C GLY A 174 -7.28 -7.92 -43.91
N TRP A 175 -7.90 -6.93 -43.28
CA TRP A 175 -7.30 -5.61 -43.04
C TRP A 175 -6.31 -5.60 -41.87
N VAL A 176 -6.57 -6.44 -40.88
CA VAL A 176 -5.76 -6.54 -39.67
C VAL A 176 -5.49 -7.99 -39.35
N GLU A 177 -4.34 -8.25 -38.74
CA GLU A 177 -4.03 -9.55 -38.17
C GLU A 177 -3.89 -9.42 -36.66
N ILE A 178 -4.37 -10.44 -35.94
CA ILE A 178 -4.25 -10.51 -34.49
C ILE A 178 -3.26 -11.64 -34.16
N SER A 179 -2.08 -11.26 -33.71
CA SER A 179 -1.07 -12.20 -33.23
C SER A 179 -1.09 -12.28 -31.69
N GLN A 180 -0.65 -13.43 -31.17
CA GLN A 180 -0.34 -13.55 -29.75
C GLN A 180 1.15 -13.42 -29.58
N GLN A 181 1.57 -12.45 -28.78
CA GLN A 181 2.97 -12.32 -28.38
C GLN A 181 3.08 -12.59 -26.88
N MET A 182 4.05 -13.43 -26.53
CA MET A 182 4.40 -13.70 -25.14
C MET A 182 5.10 -12.48 -24.55
N GLN A 183 4.54 -11.94 -23.47
CA GLN A 183 5.25 -10.94 -22.68
C GLN A 183 6.14 -11.67 -21.66
N GLU A 184 7.44 -11.43 -21.74
CA GLU A 184 8.39 -11.91 -20.74
C GLU A 184 8.18 -11.25 -19.37
N ALA A 185 8.62 -11.92 -18.31
CA ALA A 185 8.53 -11.41 -16.95
C ALA A 185 9.32 -10.09 -16.81
N ASN A 186 8.67 -9.04 -16.30
CA ASN A 186 9.27 -7.71 -16.11
C ASN A 186 10.25 -7.66 -14.91
N ALA A 187 10.17 -8.62 -13.99
CA ALA A 187 11.04 -8.73 -12.82
C ALA A 187 11.94 -9.97 -12.95
N GLN A 188 13.22 -9.73 -13.18
CA GLN A 188 14.25 -10.78 -13.27
C GLN A 188 15.49 -10.36 -12.47
N ALA A 189 16.29 -11.34 -12.08
CA ALA A 189 17.58 -11.12 -11.43
C ALA A 189 18.47 -10.27 -12.33
N GLN A 190 19.05 -9.18 -11.82
CA GLN A 190 19.94 -8.37 -12.62
C GLN A 190 21.34 -8.98 -12.63
N LYS A 191 21.77 -9.49 -13.78
CA LYS A 191 23.17 -9.88 -14.00
C LYS A 191 23.95 -8.67 -14.47
N LYS A 192 25.14 -8.46 -13.91
CA LYS A 192 26.13 -7.55 -14.50
C LYS A 192 27.45 -8.27 -14.70
N VAL A 193 28.19 -7.83 -15.72
CA VAL A 193 29.50 -8.37 -16.05
C VAL A 193 30.54 -7.79 -15.10
N PHE A 194 31.28 -8.67 -14.41
CA PHE A 194 32.47 -8.34 -13.64
C PHE A 194 33.73 -8.70 -14.43
N VAL A 195 34.81 -8.01 -14.08
CA VAL A 195 36.16 -8.22 -14.57
C VAL A 195 36.99 -8.63 -13.36
N GLU A 196 37.62 -9.79 -13.43
CA GLU A 196 38.57 -10.27 -12.42
C GLU A 196 39.93 -10.49 -13.07
N ILE A 197 41.00 -10.20 -12.34
CA ILE A 197 42.35 -10.53 -12.79
C ILE A 197 42.64 -12.01 -12.59
N THR A 198 43.12 -12.68 -13.64
CA THR A 198 43.50 -14.10 -13.56
C THR A 198 44.90 -14.27 -12.96
N ALA A 199 45.28 -15.52 -12.66
CA ALA A 199 46.66 -15.84 -12.29
C ALA A 199 47.68 -15.40 -13.36
N ALA A 200 47.36 -15.59 -14.64
CA ALA A 200 48.19 -15.15 -15.77
C ALA A 200 48.34 -13.61 -15.81
N GLY A 201 47.25 -12.86 -15.56
CA GLY A 201 47.31 -11.40 -15.47
C GLY A 201 48.14 -10.90 -14.30
N ARG A 202 48.06 -11.56 -13.13
CA ARG A 202 48.92 -11.25 -11.98
C ARG A 202 50.40 -11.54 -12.24
N LEU A 203 50.70 -12.61 -12.98
CA LEU A 203 52.06 -12.96 -13.37
C LEU A 203 52.64 -11.95 -14.37
N ALA A 204 51.83 -11.48 -15.32
CA ALA A 204 52.23 -10.44 -16.28
C ALA A 204 52.63 -9.14 -15.57
N LEU A 205 51.88 -8.71 -14.54
CA LEU A 205 52.25 -7.55 -13.71
C LEU A 205 53.60 -7.73 -13.01
N LYS A 206 53.85 -8.91 -12.42
CA LYS A 206 55.12 -9.21 -11.72
C LYS A 206 56.32 -9.26 -12.65
N ASN A 207 56.12 -9.69 -13.89
CA ASN A 207 57.19 -9.78 -14.89
C ASN A 207 57.54 -8.40 -15.50
N GLU A 208 56.59 -7.47 -15.54
CA GLU A 208 56.86 -6.07 -15.90
C GLU A 208 57.48 -5.26 -14.76
N ASP A 209 57.12 -5.50 -13.49
CA ASP A 209 57.80 -4.87 -12.33
C ASP A 209 59.30 -5.23 -12.24
N LYS A 210 59.73 -6.35 -12.84
CA LYS A 210 61.15 -6.75 -12.91
C LYS A 210 61.92 -6.11 -14.07
N LYS A 211 61.26 -5.39 -14.99
CA LYS A 211 61.91 -4.64 -16.08
C LYS A 211 61.88 -3.14 -15.79
N ASP A 212 62.81 -2.75 -14.91
CA ASP A 212 63.45 -1.44 -14.74
C ASP A 212 62.67 -0.23 -14.19
N GLY A 213 63.17 0.24 -13.04
CA GLY A 213 63.18 1.65 -12.63
C GLY A 213 64.08 2.54 -13.51
N LYS A 214 63.92 2.48 -14.84
CA LYS A 214 64.49 3.45 -15.78
C LYS A 214 63.41 3.92 -16.75
N LYS A 215 63.40 5.24 -16.96
CA LYS A 215 62.49 6.03 -17.79
C LYS A 215 62.00 5.28 -19.04
N ILE A 216 60.68 5.22 -19.21
CA ILE A 216 60.03 4.84 -20.47
C ILE A 216 60.27 5.96 -21.48
N GLU A 217 61.40 5.92 -22.18
CA GLU A 217 61.54 6.61 -23.46
C GLU A 217 60.99 5.73 -24.59
N LYS A 218 60.40 6.40 -25.59
CA LYS A 218 59.75 5.81 -26.76
C LYS A 218 60.76 5.04 -27.62
N GLU A 219 60.99 3.77 -27.35
CA GLU A 219 61.68 2.90 -28.30
C GLU A 219 60.68 2.09 -29.15
N LYS A 220 60.78 2.32 -30.47
CA LYS A 220 60.12 1.55 -31.53
C LYS A 220 60.62 0.10 -31.49
N GLY A 221 59.67 -0.83 -31.60
CA GLY A 221 59.87 -2.26 -31.37
C GLY A 221 60.97 -2.93 -32.19
N LYS A 222 61.68 -3.87 -31.54
CA LYS A 222 62.39 -4.96 -32.21
C LYS A 222 61.48 -6.19 -32.25
N LYS A 223 61.33 -6.75 -33.44
CA LYS A 223 60.63 -8.01 -33.74
C LYS A 223 61.65 -9.14 -33.64
N GLU A 224 61.31 -10.20 -32.94
CA GLU A 224 61.93 -11.52 -33.10
C GLU A 224 60.86 -12.56 -33.36
N ASP A 225 61.20 -13.50 -34.22
CA ASP A 225 60.32 -14.37 -35.01
C ASP A 225 60.17 -15.75 -34.32
N ASP A 226 58.93 -16.20 -34.11
CA ASP A 226 58.58 -17.46 -33.44
C ASP A 226 58.17 -18.57 -34.43
N GLY A 227 58.71 -18.52 -35.66
CA GLY A 227 58.69 -19.65 -36.59
C GLY A 227 57.31 -20.06 -37.10
N ASN A 228 56.26 -19.26 -36.85
CA ASN A 228 54.91 -19.52 -37.37
C ASN A 228 54.10 -18.26 -37.74
N GLY A 229 54.78 -17.13 -37.98
CA GLY A 229 54.23 -16.03 -38.78
C GLY A 229 53.03 -15.27 -38.19
N LYS A 230 52.81 -15.29 -36.87
CA LYS A 230 51.85 -14.39 -36.18
C LYS A 230 52.50 -13.75 -34.96
N ALA A 231 53.02 -12.54 -35.15
CA ALA A 231 53.57 -11.70 -34.09
C ALA A 231 52.51 -11.41 -33.01
N ILE A 232 52.66 -12.02 -31.82
CA ILE A 232 51.89 -11.62 -30.63
C ILE A 232 52.80 -10.72 -29.79
N ASP A 233 52.64 -9.40 -29.94
CA ASP A 233 53.30 -8.42 -29.09
C ASP A 233 52.87 -8.65 -27.63
N ARG A 234 53.76 -9.22 -26.81
CA ARG A 234 53.48 -9.55 -25.41
C ARG A 234 53.41 -8.33 -24.48
N LYS A 235 53.72 -7.13 -24.98
CA LYS A 235 53.74 -5.90 -24.18
C LYS A 235 52.32 -5.40 -23.88
N LEU A 236 52.05 -5.13 -22.61
CA LEU A 236 50.84 -4.45 -22.19
C LEU A 236 51.00 -2.96 -22.52
N THR A 237 49.96 -2.31 -23.03
CA THR A 237 49.96 -0.84 -23.11
C THR A 237 49.93 -0.25 -21.70
N ALA A 238 50.45 0.96 -21.50
CA ALA A 238 50.46 1.62 -20.18
C ALA A 238 49.07 1.62 -19.50
N LYS A 239 48.01 1.89 -20.26
CA LYS A 239 46.63 1.84 -19.76
C LYS A 239 46.13 0.42 -19.42
N GLN A 240 46.56 -0.59 -20.18
CA GLN A 240 46.24 -1.99 -19.87
C GLN A 240 46.94 -2.44 -18.59
N TRP A 241 48.19 -2.02 -18.39
CA TRP A 241 48.94 -2.29 -17.17
C TRP A 241 48.33 -1.61 -15.95
N GLU A 242 48.02 -0.31 -16.03
CA GLU A 242 47.29 0.42 -14.97
C GLU A 242 45.93 -0.22 -14.66
N GLY A 243 45.21 -0.65 -15.69
CA GLY A 243 43.97 -1.41 -15.54
C GLY A 243 44.18 -2.73 -14.80
N LEU A 244 45.18 -3.52 -15.15
CA LEU A 244 45.50 -4.76 -14.45
C LEU A 244 45.95 -4.50 -13.00
N GLN A 245 46.74 -3.47 -12.74
CA GLN A 245 47.12 -3.08 -11.37
C GLN A 245 45.91 -2.69 -10.51
N LEU A 246 44.95 -1.97 -11.09
CA LEU A 246 43.70 -1.62 -10.42
C LEU A 246 42.92 -2.88 -10.01
N LEU A 247 42.87 -3.89 -10.88
CA LEU A 247 42.27 -5.19 -10.56
C LEU A 247 43.11 -6.00 -9.56
N ALA A 248 44.44 -5.96 -9.64
CA ALA A 248 45.31 -6.66 -8.69
C ALA A 248 45.11 -6.18 -7.24
N LYS A 249 44.87 -4.87 -7.05
CA LYS A 249 44.59 -4.28 -5.73
C LYS A 249 43.18 -4.60 -5.21
N ARG A 250 42.19 -4.79 -6.10
CA ARG A 250 40.77 -4.94 -5.73
C ARG A 250 40.21 -6.35 -5.95
N GLY A 251 40.97 -7.24 -6.59
CA GLY A 251 40.56 -8.56 -7.06
C GLY A 251 39.66 -8.49 -8.28
N GLU A 252 38.43 -8.02 -8.08
CA GLU A 252 37.36 -7.99 -9.07
C GLU A 252 36.64 -6.62 -9.09
N MET A 253 36.10 -6.24 -10.25
CA MET A 253 35.38 -4.98 -10.44
C MET A 253 34.25 -5.11 -11.45
N LEU A 254 33.18 -4.35 -11.27
CA LEU A 254 32.11 -4.23 -12.26
C LEU A 254 32.68 -3.67 -13.58
N ARG A 255 32.39 -4.30 -14.73
CA ARG A 255 32.91 -3.89 -16.05
C ARG A 255 32.75 -2.40 -16.33
N ALA A 256 31.57 -1.84 -16.07
CA ALA A 256 31.33 -0.41 -16.28
C ALA A 256 32.21 0.49 -15.38
N LEU A 257 32.39 0.11 -14.11
CA LEU A 257 33.24 0.85 -13.17
C LEU A 257 34.72 0.68 -13.51
N PHE A 258 35.11 -0.52 -13.93
CA PHE A 258 36.46 -0.83 -14.38
C PHE A 258 36.83 0.03 -15.58
N LEU A 259 36.06 -0.01 -16.67
CA LEU A 259 36.31 0.79 -17.88
C LEU A 259 36.38 2.30 -17.57
N LYS A 260 35.49 2.79 -16.70
CA LYS A 260 35.48 4.20 -16.29
C LYS A 260 36.72 4.59 -15.48
N ARG A 261 37.21 3.71 -14.59
CA ARG A 261 38.36 4.00 -13.70
C ARG A 261 39.71 3.71 -14.34
N SER A 262 39.80 2.71 -15.22
CA SER A 262 41.03 2.39 -15.96
C SER A 262 41.19 3.23 -17.23
N GLY A 263 40.13 3.91 -17.69
CA GLY A 263 40.13 4.65 -18.95
C GLY A 263 40.29 3.76 -20.19
N LEU A 264 40.08 2.44 -20.05
CA LEU A 264 40.13 1.47 -21.14
C LEU A 264 38.81 1.47 -21.93
N GLY A 265 38.92 1.25 -23.24
CA GLY A 265 37.77 0.99 -24.11
C GLY A 265 37.33 -0.48 -24.04
N GLY A 266 36.08 -0.74 -24.44
CA GLY A 266 35.53 -2.10 -24.54
C GLY A 266 36.40 -3.09 -25.34
N PRO A 267 36.93 -2.71 -26.53
CA PRO A 267 37.82 -3.57 -27.31
C PRO A 267 39.13 -3.92 -26.57
N SER A 268 39.73 -2.97 -25.85
CA SER A 268 40.97 -3.21 -25.08
C SER A 268 40.75 -4.19 -23.93
N LEU A 269 39.58 -4.13 -23.27
CA LEU A 269 39.20 -5.12 -22.25
C LEU A 269 38.99 -6.51 -22.86
N GLN A 270 38.42 -6.58 -24.06
CA GLN A 270 38.19 -7.85 -24.76
C GLN A 270 39.51 -8.48 -25.21
N ALA A 271 40.48 -7.68 -25.66
CA ALA A 271 41.84 -8.12 -25.94
C ALA A 271 42.55 -8.66 -24.68
N LEU A 272 42.39 -8.01 -23.52
CA LEU A 272 42.91 -8.54 -22.25
C LEU A 272 42.26 -9.88 -21.87
N ALA A 273 40.96 -10.05 -22.15
CA ALA A 273 40.24 -11.29 -21.87
C ALA A 273 40.65 -12.44 -22.81
N GLN A 274 40.84 -12.15 -24.10
CA GLN A 274 41.34 -13.12 -25.09
C GLN A 274 42.75 -13.61 -24.78
N ARG A 275 43.58 -12.74 -24.17
CA ARG A 275 44.93 -13.06 -23.70
C ARG A 275 44.94 -13.69 -22.30
N GLU A 276 43.76 -14.03 -21.78
CA GLU A 276 43.54 -14.63 -20.47
C GLU A 276 44.10 -13.83 -19.28
N PHE A 277 44.40 -12.55 -19.43
CA PHE A 277 44.88 -11.69 -18.33
C PHE A 277 43.74 -11.25 -17.40
N VAL A 278 42.52 -11.20 -17.94
CA VAL A 278 41.31 -10.94 -17.16
C VAL A 278 40.23 -11.94 -17.54
N ARG A 279 39.37 -12.28 -16.58
CA ARG A 279 38.17 -13.09 -16.80
C ARG A 279 36.95 -12.19 -16.75
N LEU A 280 36.11 -12.27 -17.77
CA LEU A 280 34.77 -11.69 -17.76
C LEU A 280 33.79 -12.76 -17.31
N PHE A 281 32.99 -12.45 -16.29
CA PHE A 281 31.92 -13.34 -15.86
C PHE A 281 30.70 -12.53 -15.44
N GLU A 282 29.54 -13.13 -15.58
CA GLU A 282 28.29 -12.55 -15.11
C GLU A 282 28.07 -12.91 -13.65
N ARG A 283 27.73 -11.92 -12.84
CA ARG A 283 27.28 -12.12 -11.47
C ARG A 283 25.94 -11.42 -11.26
N GLU A 284 25.02 -12.11 -10.60
CA GLU A 284 23.78 -11.50 -10.13
C GLU A 284 24.11 -10.43 -9.08
N ILE A 285 23.53 -9.24 -9.22
CA ILE A 285 23.66 -8.16 -8.25
C ILE A 285 22.30 -7.95 -7.58
N ASP A 286 22.31 -7.91 -6.25
CA ASP A 286 21.16 -7.47 -5.46
C ASP A 286 20.98 -5.95 -5.62
N ARG A 287 19.83 -5.54 -6.19
CA ARG A 287 19.44 -4.12 -6.30
C ARG A 287 18.91 -3.63 -4.96
N ASN A 288 19.72 -3.65 -3.93
CA ASN A 288 19.26 -3.22 -2.62
C ASN A 288 19.51 -1.71 -2.41
N PRO A 289 18.46 -0.86 -2.44
CA PRO A 289 18.64 0.59 -2.30
C PRO A 289 19.11 0.99 -0.90
N TYR A 290 18.99 0.10 0.09
CA TYR A 290 19.36 0.36 1.48
C TYR A 290 20.75 -0.15 1.85
N PHE A 291 21.41 -0.93 0.97
CA PHE A 291 22.71 -1.52 1.22
C PHE A 291 23.66 -1.06 0.10
N VAL A 292 24.17 0.16 0.23
CA VAL A 292 25.19 0.67 -0.69
C VAL A 292 26.49 -0.09 -0.41
N SER A 293 27.00 -0.80 -1.42
CA SER A 293 28.26 -1.55 -1.35
C SER A 293 29.44 -0.61 -1.11
N SER A 294 29.98 -0.64 0.11
CA SER A 294 31.39 -0.47 0.54
C SER A 294 32.33 0.53 -0.17
N SER A 295 31.84 1.49 -0.95
CA SER A 295 32.70 2.44 -1.69
C SER A 295 32.20 3.89 -1.69
N SER A 296 31.07 4.13 -1.03
CA SER A 296 30.57 5.47 -0.72
C SER A 296 29.64 5.38 0.48
N GLN A 297 30.20 5.07 1.65
CA GLN A 297 29.56 5.48 2.89
C GLN A 297 29.66 7.01 2.93
N PRO A 298 28.55 7.78 2.98
CA PRO A 298 28.65 9.10 3.59
C PRO A 298 29.16 8.88 5.02
N ALA A 299 30.07 9.75 5.47
CA ALA A 299 30.69 9.73 6.79
C ALA A 299 29.65 9.95 7.91
N MET A 300 28.77 8.99 8.10
CA MET A 300 27.84 8.82 9.22
C MET A 300 27.70 7.34 9.59
N ALA A 301 28.76 6.56 9.36
CA ALA A 301 28.96 5.26 10.01
C ALA A 301 29.95 5.44 11.17
N ASN A 302 29.67 6.39 12.07
CA ASN A 302 30.01 6.12 13.46
C ASN A 302 29.19 4.88 13.79
N LYS A 303 29.82 3.70 13.90
CA LYS A 303 29.27 2.64 14.73
C LYS A 303 28.94 3.36 16.04
N PRO A 304 27.67 3.49 16.46
CA PRO A 304 27.48 3.62 17.88
C PRO A 304 28.12 2.34 18.41
N GLU A 305 29.11 2.47 19.30
CA GLU A 305 29.33 1.40 20.27
C GLU A 305 27.93 0.92 20.69
N MET A 306 27.71 -0.40 20.72
CA MET A 306 26.49 -0.94 21.28
C MET A 306 26.45 -0.53 22.74
N ALA A 307 26.03 0.70 23.02
CA ALA A 307 25.71 1.18 24.33
C ALA A 307 24.68 0.19 24.83
N THR A 308 25.04 -0.56 25.86
CA THR A 308 24.15 -1.44 26.59
C THR A 308 22.91 -0.63 26.94
N PHE A 309 21.87 -0.79 26.11
CA PHE A 309 20.65 -0.02 26.23
C PHE A 309 19.87 -0.63 27.38
N VAL A 310 19.86 0.04 28.52
CA VAL A 310 19.13 -0.41 29.71
C VAL A 310 17.64 -0.16 29.46
N LEU A 311 16.86 -1.24 29.43
CA LEU A 311 15.41 -1.17 29.37
C LEU A 311 14.87 -0.69 30.71
N ASN A 312 13.82 0.14 30.69
CA ASN A 312 13.08 0.44 31.91
C ASN A 312 12.23 -0.78 32.34
N ALA A 313 11.64 -0.74 33.54
CA ALA A 313 10.87 -1.85 34.09
C ALA A 313 9.71 -2.30 33.16
N GLU A 314 8.94 -1.34 32.63
CA GLU A 314 7.80 -1.60 31.73
C GLU A 314 8.25 -2.27 30.41
N GLN A 315 9.37 -1.80 29.83
CA GLN A 315 9.94 -2.37 28.62
C GLN A 315 10.50 -3.78 28.88
N ALA A 316 11.19 -3.97 30.01
CA ALA A 316 11.77 -5.25 30.40
C ALA A 316 10.67 -6.30 30.62
N GLU A 317 9.58 -5.94 31.31
CA GLU A 317 8.42 -6.81 31.51
C GLU A 317 7.79 -7.20 30.16
N ALA A 318 7.55 -6.22 29.28
CA ALA A 318 6.98 -6.49 27.96
C ALA A 318 7.86 -7.45 27.14
N VAL A 319 9.18 -7.23 27.12
CA VAL A 319 10.14 -8.13 26.46
C VAL A 319 10.11 -9.52 27.08
N GLN A 320 10.10 -9.63 28.41
CA GLN A 320 10.11 -10.91 29.11
C GLN A 320 8.86 -11.73 28.79
N ARG A 321 7.66 -11.12 28.84
CA ARG A 321 6.39 -11.79 28.56
C ARG A 321 6.31 -12.29 27.11
N VAL A 322 6.69 -11.45 26.16
CA VAL A 322 6.74 -11.84 24.73
C VAL A 322 7.78 -12.93 24.49
N SER A 323 8.95 -12.83 25.12
CA SER A 323 10.03 -13.82 24.96
C SER A 323 9.70 -15.17 25.59
N ALA A 324 8.93 -15.20 26.68
CA ALA A 324 8.42 -16.43 27.26
C ALA A 324 7.50 -17.18 26.28
N ALA A 325 6.54 -16.48 25.67
CA ALA A 325 5.66 -17.04 24.66
C ALA A 325 6.44 -17.53 23.42
N LEU A 326 7.45 -16.77 23.00
CA LEU A 326 8.35 -17.19 21.92
C LEU A 326 9.05 -18.50 22.26
N THR A 327 9.55 -18.66 23.48
CA THR A 327 10.25 -19.87 23.92
C THR A 327 9.33 -21.10 23.93
N GLN A 328 8.08 -20.93 24.36
CA GLN A 328 7.08 -22.00 24.42
C GLN A 328 6.57 -22.46 23.04
N GLN A 329 6.90 -21.74 21.96
CA GLN A 329 6.37 -22.00 20.61
C GLN A 329 4.82 -22.00 20.55
N ALA A 330 4.19 -21.19 21.40
CA ALA A 330 2.75 -21.06 21.45
C ALA A 330 2.28 -19.86 20.63
N PHE A 331 1.13 -20.02 19.96
CA PHE A 331 0.45 -18.87 19.37
C PHE A 331 -0.13 -18.00 20.48
N GLU A 332 0.33 -16.76 20.57
CA GLU A 332 -0.19 -15.76 21.49
C GLU A 332 -0.18 -14.38 20.82
N VAL A 333 -1.17 -13.55 21.14
CA VAL A 333 -1.28 -12.18 20.63
C VAL A 333 -1.15 -11.21 21.80
N PHE A 334 -0.15 -10.35 21.74
CA PHE A 334 0.07 -9.27 22.70
C PHE A 334 -0.38 -7.95 22.09
N LEU A 335 -1.09 -7.14 22.88
CA LEU A 335 -1.35 -5.73 22.58
C LEU A 335 -0.46 -4.87 23.49
N LEU A 336 0.55 -4.24 22.91
CA LEU A 336 1.42 -3.28 23.57
C LEU A 336 0.83 -1.88 23.48
N HIS A 337 0.11 -1.48 24.52
CA HIS A 337 -0.46 -0.14 24.68
C HIS A 337 0.57 0.77 25.36
N GLY A 338 1.33 1.51 24.56
CA GLY A 338 2.37 2.41 25.08
C GLY A 338 2.26 3.80 24.50
N ILE A 339 2.25 4.84 25.34
CA ILE A 339 2.07 6.23 24.88
C ILE A 339 3.20 6.67 23.93
N THR A 340 2.97 7.75 23.19
CA THR A 340 4.00 8.30 22.29
C THR A 340 5.25 8.68 23.10
N GLY A 341 6.40 8.10 22.77
CA GLY A 341 7.66 8.32 23.48
C GLY A 341 7.96 7.30 24.59
N SER A 342 7.13 6.28 24.80
CA SER A 342 7.39 5.23 25.81
C SER A 342 8.50 4.23 25.42
N GLY A 343 8.90 4.22 24.14
CA GLY A 343 9.99 3.36 23.66
C GLY A 343 9.56 2.01 23.06
N LYS A 344 8.31 1.87 22.61
CA LYS A 344 7.80 0.66 21.92
C LYS A 344 8.77 0.07 20.87
N THR A 345 9.40 0.92 20.06
CA THR A 345 10.38 0.49 19.05
C THR A 345 11.53 -0.32 19.64
N GLN A 346 11.97 0.00 20.86
CA GLN A 346 13.03 -0.74 21.53
C GLN A 346 12.55 -2.13 21.96
N VAL A 347 11.32 -2.25 22.46
CA VAL A 347 10.68 -3.55 22.76
C VAL A 347 10.61 -4.41 21.50
N TYR A 348 10.28 -3.83 20.34
CA TYR A 348 10.27 -4.58 19.08
C TYR A 348 11.67 -5.08 18.70
N ILE A 349 12.70 -4.23 18.81
CA ILE A 349 14.08 -4.61 18.49
C ILE A 349 14.54 -5.76 19.41
N GLU A 350 14.26 -5.67 20.71
CA GLU A 350 14.68 -6.69 21.67
C GLU A 350 13.94 -8.01 21.51
N THR A 351 12.63 -7.98 21.24
CA THR A 351 11.85 -9.20 20.98
C THR A 351 12.24 -9.87 19.67
N ILE A 352 12.57 -9.10 18.62
CA ILE A 352 13.15 -9.63 17.37
C ILE A 352 14.52 -10.27 17.64
N ARG A 353 15.37 -9.63 18.45
CA ARG A 353 16.68 -10.18 18.85
C ARG A 353 16.52 -11.54 19.56
N HIS A 354 15.58 -11.67 20.49
CA HIS A 354 15.27 -12.93 21.16
C HIS A 354 14.75 -14.00 20.18
N ALA A 355 13.85 -13.63 19.25
CA ALA A 355 13.37 -14.56 18.23
C ALA A 355 14.52 -15.09 17.34
N LEU A 356 15.43 -14.21 16.92
CA LEU A 356 16.61 -14.60 16.12
C LEU A 356 17.56 -15.53 16.87
N ALA A 357 17.80 -15.25 18.16
CA ALA A 357 18.63 -16.07 19.04
C ALA A 357 18.10 -17.51 19.19
N GLN A 358 16.78 -17.69 19.11
CA GLN A 358 16.13 -19.01 19.11
C GLN A 358 16.05 -19.67 17.72
N GLY A 359 16.78 -19.16 16.72
CA GLY A 359 16.73 -19.73 15.36
C GLY A 359 15.47 -19.40 14.57
N LYS A 360 14.59 -18.50 15.08
CA LYS A 360 13.34 -18.11 14.42
C LYS A 360 13.52 -16.84 13.57
N ALA A 361 12.59 -16.61 12.65
CA ALA A 361 12.52 -15.40 11.83
C ALA A 361 11.41 -14.44 12.33
N ALA A 362 11.49 -13.18 11.93
CA ALA A 362 10.51 -12.17 12.31
C ALA A 362 10.02 -11.34 11.11
N ILE A 363 8.75 -10.95 11.15
CA ILE A 363 8.16 -9.94 10.26
C ILE A 363 7.80 -8.73 11.11
N MET A 364 8.20 -7.55 10.67
CA MET A 364 7.79 -6.27 11.25
C MET A 364 7.02 -5.47 10.20
N LEU A 365 5.74 -5.28 10.46
CA LEU A 365 4.87 -4.42 9.69
C LEU A 365 4.93 -3.01 10.28
N VAL A 366 5.16 -2.03 9.41
CA VAL A 366 5.07 -0.61 9.71
C VAL A 366 4.13 0.06 8.71
N PRO A 367 3.46 1.17 9.06
CA PRO A 367 2.70 1.93 8.08
C PRO A 367 3.60 2.37 6.92
N GLU A 368 3.07 2.37 5.70
CA GLU A 368 3.86 2.62 4.48
C GLU A 368 4.61 3.97 4.52
N ILE A 369 4.01 4.98 5.16
CA ILE A 369 4.60 6.32 5.32
C ILE A 369 5.65 6.39 6.44
N SER A 370 5.67 5.42 7.36
CA SER A 370 6.63 5.35 8.46
C SER A 370 7.93 4.62 8.08
N LEU A 371 7.96 3.96 6.92
CA LEU A 371 9.13 3.25 6.40
C LEU A 371 10.16 4.23 5.78
N THR A 372 10.58 5.22 6.57
CA THR A 372 11.58 6.20 6.17
C THR A 372 12.97 5.55 6.11
N PRO A 373 13.92 6.07 5.30
CA PRO A 373 15.30 5.59 5.30
C PRO A 373 15.94 5.60 6.69
N GLN A 374 15.58 6.57 7.55
CA GLN A 374 16.05 6.65 8.93
C GLN A 374 15.53 5.50 9.80
N ALA A 375 14.24 5.17 9.69
CA ALA A 375 13.67 4.02 10.39
C ALA A 375 14.36 2.72 9.95
N VAL A 376 14.53 2.52 8.64
CA VAL A 376 15.24 1.34 8.09
C VAL A 376 16.69 1.28 8.59
N ALA A 377 17.42 2.40 8.57
CA ALA A 377 18.81 2.47 9.03
C ALA A 377 18.96 2.06 10.51
N ARG A 378 18.00 2.43 11.36
CA ARG A 378 17.99 2.03 12.78
C ARG A 378 17.91 0.51 12.93
N PHE A 379 17.07 -0.16 12.15
CA PHE A 379 16.99 -1.62 12.18
C PHE A 379 18.24 -2.26 11.55
N GLN A 380 18.76 -1.70 10.46
CA GLN A 380 20.00 -2.17 9.83
C GLN A 380 21.19 -2.13 10.80
N ALA A 381 21.29 -1.10 11.63
CA ALA A 381 22.32 -1.01 12.66
C ALA A 381 22.25 -2.16 13.69
N ASN A 382 21.06 -2.73 13.93
CA ASN A 382 20.85 -3.81 14.89
C ASN A 382 21.00 -5.21 14.30
N PHE A 383 20.61 -5.42 13.04
CA PHE A 383 20.52 -6.77 12.44
C PHE A 383 21.33 -6.96 11.16
N GLY A 384 22.00 -5.91 10.66
CA GLY A 384 22.89 -5.96 9.51
C GLY A 384 22.26 -6.56 8.25
N ASN A 385 22.94 -7.55 7.66
CA ASN A 385 22.53 -8.19 6.41
C ASN A 385 21.36 -9.18 6.56
N LEU A 386 20.90 -9.45 7.80
CA LEU A 386 19.74 -10.33 8.04
C LEU A 386 18.39 -9.65 7.70
N ILE A 387 18.41 -8.36 7.38
CA ILE A 387 17.20 -7.60 7.02
C ILE A 387 16.93 -7.64 5.51
N ALA A 388 15.66 -7.83 5.18
CA ALA A 388 15.07 -7.46 3.90
C ALA A 388 13.98 -6.41 4.10
N VAL A 389 13.89 -5.44 3.18
CA VAL A 389 12.89 -4.37 3.21
C VAL A 389 11.90 -4.59 2.06
N LEU A 390 10.60 -4.52 2.33
CA LEU A 390 9.54 -4.74 1.33
C LEU A 390 8.46 -3.64 1.38
N HIS A 391 8.37 -2.83 0.33
CA HIS A 391 7.33 -1.81 0.18
C HIS A 391 7.04 -1.43 -1.28
N SER A 392 5.96 -0.69 -1.48
CA SER A 392 5.41 -0.27 -2.78
C SER A 392 6.33 0.64 -3.60
N HIS A 393 7.10 1.52 -2.95
CA HIS A 393 7.98 2.50 -3.59
C HIS A 393 9.21 1.87 -4.28
N MET A 394 9.50 0.60 -3.97
CA MET A 394 10.53 -0.19 -4.64
C MET A 394 10.09 -0.59 -6.05
N SER A 395 11.04 -0.60 -6.97
CA SER A 395 10.85 -1.17 -8.30
C SER A 395 10.50 -2.67 -8.21
N ALA A 396 9.95 -3.21 -9.30
CA ALA A 396 9.62 -4.64 -9.39
C ALA A 396 10.88 -5.51 -9.18
N GLY A 397 12.02 -5.07 -9.73
CA GLY A 397 13.31 -5.75 -9.57
C GLY A 397 13.85 -5.73 -8.13
N GLU A 398 13.83 -4.57 -7.47
CA GLU A 398 14.29 -4.42 -6.07
C GLU A 398 13.45 -5.30 -5.13
N ARG A 399 12.12 -5.34 -5.31
CA ARG A 399 11.24 -6.23 -4.53
C ARG A 399 11.51 -7.69 -4.79
N TYR A 400 11.80 -8.05 -6.04
CA TYR A 400 12.12 -9.43 -6.39
C TYR A 400 13.40 -9.90 -5.72
N ASP A 401 14.46 -9.07 -5.71
CA ASP A 401 15.73 -9.42 -5.08
C ASP A 401 15.57 -9.56 -3.56
N ALA A 402 14.90 -8.59 -2.91
CA ALA A 402 14.59 -8.67 -1.48
C ALA A 402 13.74 -9.91 -1.13
N TRP A 403 12.72 -10.21 -1.94
CA TRP A 403 11.87 -11.39 -1.76
C TRP A 403 12.67 -12.69 -1.90
N ARG A 404 13.58 -12.79 -2.89
CA ARG A 404 14.45 -13.95 -3.08
C ARG A 404 15.38 -14.17 -1.89
N ARG A 405 15.96 -13.12 -1.33
CA ARG A 405 16.79 -13.21 -0.12
C ARG A 405 16.04 -13.81 1.06
N VAL A 406 14.79 -13.39 1.24
CA VAL A 406 13.90 -13.97 2.26
C VAL A 406 13.58 -15.43 1.95
N HIS A 407 13.19 -15.73 0.71
CA HIS A 407 12.82 -17.09 0.28
C HIS A 407 13.99 -18.08 0.41
N ARG A 408 15.22 -17.63 0.15
CA ARG A 408 16.45 -18.42 0.32
C ARG A 408 16.85 -18.58 1.78
N GLY A 409 16.39 -17.71 2.67
CA GLY A 409 16.75 -17.68 4.09
C GLY A 409 17.98 -16.82 4.41
N GLU A 410 18.47 -16.05 3.43
CA GLU A 410 19.58 -15.09 3.61
C GLU A 410 19.14 -13.90 4.48
N ALA A 411 17.87 -13.50 4.38
CA ALA A 411 17.24 -12.53 5.25
C ALA A 411 16.23 -13.22 6.20
N ARG A 412 16.39 -13.00 7.50
CA ARG A 412 15.58 -13.59 8.58
C ARG A 412 14.66 -12.58 9.27
N VAL A 413 14.89 -11.28 9.03
CA VAL A 413 14.00 -10.20 9.49
C VAL A 413 13.46 -9.48 8.27
N VAL A 414 12.14 -9.39 8.18
CA VAL A 414 11.48 -8.63 7.11
C VAL A 414 10.85 -7.40 7.69
N ILE A 415 11.20 -6.23 7.18
CA ILE A 415 10.57 -4.96 7.55
C ILE A 415 9.81 -4.46 6.33
N GLY A 416 8.55 -4.10 6.50
CA GLY A 416 7.82 -3.56 5.37
C GLY A 416 6.44 -3.05 5.68
N ALA A 417 5.81 -2.56 4.62
CA ALA A 417 4.42 -2.13 4.68
C ALA A 417 3.47 -3.34 4.72
N ARG A 418 2.17 -3.09 4.53
CA ARG A 418 1.10 -4.09 4.50
C ARG A 418 1.46 -5.42 3.78
N SER A 419 2.07 -5.36 2.59
CA SER A 419 2.37 -6.56 1.78
C SER A 419 3.47 -7.45 2.34
N ALA A 420 4.28 -6.97 3.27
CA ALA A 420 5.33 -7.77 3.90
C ALA A 420 4.77 -8.92 4.76
N VAL A 421 3.47 -8.87 5.10
CA VAL A 421 2.77 -9.97 5.78
C VAL A 421 2.76 -11.26 4.95
N PHE A 422 3.09 -11.22 3.66
CA PHE A 422 3.21 -12.39 2.79
C PHE A 422 4.65 -12.87 2.56
N ALA A 423 5.63 -12.22 3.19
CA ALA A 423 7.03 -12.55 2.96
C ALA A 423 7.32 -14.03 3.29
N PRO A 424 8.08 -14.75 2.44
CA PRO A 424 8.28 -16.19 2.54
C PRO A 424 9.36 -16.55 3.58
N VAL A 425 9.22 -16.01 4.80
CA VAL A 425 10.16 -16.26 5.91
C VAL A 425 10.06 -17.71 6.37
N LYS A 426 11.22 -18.36 6.51
CA LYS A 426 11.34 -19.71 7.09
C LYS A 426 11.37 -19.62 8.62
N ASN A 427 10.78 -20.59 9.31
CA ASN A 427 10.72 -20.65 10.79
C ASN A 427 10.18 -19.35 11.43
N LEU A 428 9.04 -18.87 10.96
CA LEU A 428 8.40 -17.66 11.49
C LEU A 428 8.09 -17.81 12.98
N GLY A 429 8.70 -16.97 13.82
CA GLY A 429 8.49 -16.96 15.27
C GLY A 429 7.74 -15.74 15.79
N LEU A 430 7.89 -14.59 15.12
CA LEU A 430 7.35 -13.31 15.59
C LEU A 430 6.79 -12.50 14.43
N ILE A 431 5.59 -11.93 14.61
CA ILE A 431 5.06 -10.86 13.76
C ILE A 431 4.79 -9.62 14.63
N VAL A 432 5.50 -8.54 14.37
CA VAL A 432 5.27 -7.24 14.99
C VAL A 432 4.43 -6.39 14.04
N VAL A 433 3.39 -5.73 14.55
CA VAL A 433 2.58 -4.76 13.80
C VAL A 433 2.61 -3.43 14.55
N ASP A 434 3.41 -2.48 14.07
CA ASP A 434 3.50 -1.15 14.65
C ASP A 434 2.34 -0.26 14.19
N GLU A 435 1.89 0.63 15.05
CA GLU A 435 0.71 1.48 14.83
C GLU A 435 -0.50 0.65 14.33
N GLU A 436 -0.85 -0.43 15.02
CA GLU A 436 -1.82 -1.45 14.54
C GLU A 436 -3.21 -0.88 14.16
N HIS A 437 -3.60 0.26 14.74
CA HIS A 437 -4.84 0.99 14.46
C HIS A 437 -4.85 1.66 13.07
N GLU A 438 -3.73 1.68 12.37
CA GLU A 438 -3.57 2.46 11.16
C GLU A 438 -4.30 1.82 9.95
N GLY A 439 -5.13 2.63 9.28
CA GLY A 439 -6.01 2.16 8.20
C GLY A 439 -5.32 1.74 6.88
N SER A 440 -4.07 2.10 6.62
CA SER A 440 -3.31 1.62 5.45
C SER A 440 -3.04 0.11 5.49
N TYR A 441 -3.14 -0.52 6.67
CA TYR A 441 -3.12 -1.98 6.78
C TYR A 441 -4.30 -2.67 6.11
N LYS A 442 -5.40 -1.97 5.81
CA LYS A 442 -6.49 -2.48 4.96
C LYS A 442 -6.20 -2.15 3.49
N GLN A 443 -6.19 -3.16 2.63
CA GLN A 443 -6.14 -2.97 1.18
C GLN A 443 -7.51 -2.54 0.64
N ALA A 444 -7.53 -1.52 -0.22
CA ALA A 444 -8.78 -1.03 -0.85
C ALA A 444 -9.04 -1.68 -2.21
N ASP A 445 -8.09 -1.58 -3.13
CA ASP A 445 -8.13 -2.21 -4.46
C ASP A 445 -6.69 -2.50 -4.93
N PRO A 446 -6.48 -3.50 -5.81
CA PRO A 446 -7.46 -4.54 -6.22
C PRO A 446 -7.77 -5.53 -5.07
N ALA A 447 -8.52 -6.60 -5.37
CA ALA A 447 -8.65 -7.76 -4.48
C ALA A 447 -7.25 -8.25 -4.02
N PRO A 448 -7.11 -8.84 -2.83
CA PRO A 448 -8.17 -9.39 -1.97
C PRO A 448 -8.73 -8.46 -0.88
N ARG A 449 -8.32 -7.19 -0.80
CA ARG A 449 -8.85 -6.23 0.21
C ARG A 449 -8.66 -6.68 1.66
N TYR A 450 -7.60 -7.44 1.91
CA TYR A 450 -7.30 -7.96 3.23
C TYR A 450 -6.89 -6.85 4.21
N HIS A 451 -7.01 -7.14 5.51
CA HIS A 451 -6.43 -6.33 6.58
C HIS A 451 -5.16 -7.02 7.11
N ALA A 452 -3.98 -6.41 6.95
CA ALA A 452 -2.71 -7.05 7.30
C ALA A 452 -2.58 -7.40 8.78
N ARG A 453 -3.13 -6.58 9.70
CA ARG A 453 -3.21 -6.94 11.13
C ARG A 453 -3.90 -8.29 11.34
N ASP A 454 -5.09 -8.45 10.77
CA ASP A 454 -5.90 -9.65 10.96
C ASP A 454 -5.25 -10.86 10.27
N VAL A 455 -4.70 -10.67 9.06
CA VAL A 455 -3.88 -11.68 8.37
C VAL A 455 -2.64 -12.06 9.18
N SER A 456 -2.01 -11.13 9.90
CA SER A 456 -0.86 -11.42 10.77
C SER A 456 -1.26 -12.36 11.90
N ILE A 457 -2.43 -12.14 12.52
CA ILE A 457 -2.95 -13.00 13.58
C ILE A 457 -3.22 -14.41 13.05
N VAL A 458 -3.90 -14.54 11.90
CA VAL A 458 -4.19 -15.85 11.30
C VAL A 458 -2.91 -16.56 10.87
N ARG A 459 -1.99 -15.85 10.21
CA ARG A 459 -0.70 -16.40 9.79
C ARG A 459 0.11 -16.88 10.99
N ALA A 460 0.14 -16.11 12.07
CA ALA A 460 0.84 -16.48 13.29
C ALA A 460 0.22 -17.70 13.95
N LYS A 461 -1.12 -17.81 13.97
CA LYS A 461 -1.81 -19.01 14.45
C LYS A 461 -1.43 -20.26 13.65
N MET A 462 -1.43 -20.18 12.33
CA MET A 462 -1.01 -21.26 11.43
C MET A 462 0.48 -21.62 11.60
N SER A 463 1.31 -20.64 11.95
CA SER A 463 2.77 -20.82 12.10
C SER A 463 3.21 -21.10 13.55
N ARG A 464 2.27 -21.16 14.52
CA ARG A 464 2.56 -21.17 15.97
C ARG A 464 3.54 -20.07 16.40
N ALA A 465 3.36 -18.88 15.84
CA ALA A 465 4.17 -17.70 16.09
C ALA A 465 3.47 -16.74 17.06
N VAL A 466 4.26 -15.85 17.67
CA VAL A 466 3.77 -14.77 18.52
C VAL A 466 3.44 -13.54 17.69
N VAL A 467 2.38 -12.82 18.04
CA VAL A 467 2.04 -11.52 17.46
C VAL A 467 2.19 -10.42 18.51
N LEU A 468 2.89 -9.35 18.16
CA LEU A 468 3.01 -8.15 18.98
C LEU A 468 2.38 -6.96 18.23
N LEU A 469 1.18 -6.58 18.63
CA LEU A 469 0.46 -5.41 18.12
C LEU A 469 0.82 -4.20 18.96
N GLY A 470 1.44 -3.18 18.38
CA GLY A 470 1.86 -2.00 19.12
C GLY A 470 1.10 -0.75 18.73
N SER A 471 0.65 0.01 19.72
CA SER A 471 0.02 1.31 19.47
C SER A 471 0.04 2.22 20.72
N ALA A 472 0.08 3.53 20.48
CA ALA A 472 -0.22 4.53 21.51
C ALA A 472 -1.72 4.81 21.65
N THR A 473 -2.49 4.51 20.61
CA THR A 473 -3.93 4.71 20.55
C THR A 473 -4.57 3.49 19.88
N PRO A 474 -4.64 2.35 20.58
CA PRO A 474 -5.11 1.09 20.01
C PRO A 474 -6.46 1.22 19.31
N SER A 475 -6.70 0.37 18.31
CA SER A 475 -8.01 0.27 17.67
C SER A 475 -9.02 -0.24 18.70
N ILE A 476 -10.26 0.24 18.61
CA ILE A 476 -11.33 -0.20 19.52
C ILE A 476 -11.50 -1.72 19.42
N GLU A 477 -11.35 -2.31 18.23
CA GLU A 477 -11.39 -3.75 18.03
C GLU A 477 -10.25 -4.48 18.78
N SER A 478 -9.01 -4.00 18.67
CA SER A 478 -7.86 -4.64 19.34
C SER A 478 -7.93 -4.52 20.86
N TYR A 479 -8.29 -3.35 21.38
CA TYR A 479 -8.44 -3.14 22.82
C TYR A 479 -9.61 -3.95 23.39
N THR A 480 -10.74 -4.05 22.67
CA THR A 480 -11.87 -4.92 23.09
C THR A 480 -11.47 -6.39 23.13
N ASN A 481 -10.67 -6.87 22.18
CA ASN A 481 -10.17 -8.25 22.22
C ASN A 481 -9.22 -8.48 23.41
N ALA A 482 -8.41 -7.49 23.78
CA ALA A 482 -7.57 -7.56 24.97
C ALA A 482 -8.41 -7.57 26.27
N GLN A 483 -9.41 -6.69 26.38
CA GLN A 483 -10.34 -6.66 27.51
C GLN A 483 -11.15 -7.96 27.67
N ARG A 484 -11.40 -8.68 26.57
CA ARG A 484 -12.06 -9.99 26.56
C ARG A 484 -11.10 -11.17 26.79
N GLY A 485 -9.82 -10.92 27.06
CA GLY A 485 -8.81 -11.96 27.27
C GLY A 485 -8.39 -12.72 26.00
N LYS A 486 -8.80 -12.26 24.80
CA LYS A 486 -8.33 -12.86 23.53
C LYS A 486 -6.89 -12.45 23.22
N TYR A 487 -6.50 -11.24 23.62
CA TYR A 487 -5.13 -10.74 23.53
C TYR A 487 -4.61 -10.45 24.94
N THR A 488 -3.30 -10.61 25.15
CA THR A 488 -2.63 -10.22 26.39
C THR A 488 -2.26 -8.73 26.31
N LEU A 489 -2.81 -7.90 27.20
CA LEU A 489 -2.51 -6.47 27.26
C LEU A 489 -1.19 -6.22 28.01
N LEU A 490 -0.30 -5.43 27.41
CA LEU A 490 0.93 -4.92 28.00
C LEU A 490 0.88 -3.39 27.98
N GLU A 491 0.96 -2.73 29.14
CA GLU A 491 0.84 -1.27 29.23
C GLU A 491 2.19 -0.61 29.46
N MET A 492 2.44 0.51 28.79
CA MET A 492 3.60 1.39 29.00
C MET A 492 3.13 2.85 29.10
N PRO A 493 2.58 3.26 30.26
CA PRO A 493 1.93 4.56 30.43
C PRO A 493 2.92 5.74 30.48
N ASN A 494 4.21 5.49 30.69
CA ASN A 494 5.20 6.54 30.91
C ASN A 494 6.11 6.77 29.69
N ARG A 495 6.52 8.02 29.47
CA ARG A 495 7.56 8.36 28.48
C ARG A 495 8.93 7.98 29.02
N ILE A 496 9.87 7.69 28.12
CA ILE A 496 11.29 7.59 28.47
C ILE A 496 11.72 8.89 29.18
N ASP A 497 12.46 8.74 30.28
CA ASP A 497 12.94 9.83 31.14
C ASP A 497 11.82 10.70 31.78
N ASN A 498 10.56 10.20 31.86
CA ASN A 498 9.42 10.89 32.47
C ASN A 498 9.15 12.32 31.93
N VAL A 499 9.48 12.58 30.67
CA VAL A 499 9.17 13.86 30.02
C VAL A 499 7.65 14.04 29.95
N PRO A 500 7.06 15.17 30.39
CA PRO A 500 5.62 15.38 30.38
C PRO A 500 5.04 15.39 28.96
N LEU A 501 3.74 15.07 28.86
CA LEU A 501 2.98 15.24 27.63
C LEU A 501 2.76 16.73 27.34
N PRO A 502 2.72 17.15 26.07
CA PRO A 502 2.50 18.55 25.73
C PRO A 502 1.09 18.99 26.13
N SER A 503 0.96 20.24 26.57
CA SER A 503 -0.33 20.83 26.94
C SER A 503 -1.19 20.99 25.69
N VAL A 504 -2.37 20.39 25.70
CA VAL A 504 -3.37 20.52 24.63
C VAL A 504 -4.41 21.54 25.05
N ARG A 505 -4.60 22.59 24.24
CA ARG A 505 -5.62 23.62 24.47
C ARG A 505 -6.72 23.49 23.43
N ILE A 506 -7.93 23.15 23.89
CA ILE A 506 -9.14 23.15 23.06
C ILE A 506 -9.72 24.58 23.03
N LEU A 507 -9.96 25.10 21.84
CA LEU A 507 -10.54 26.42 21.61
C LEU A 507 -11.93 26.29 21.01
N ASP A 508 -12.91 26.86 21.71
CA ASP A 508 -14.29 26.97 21.24
C ASP A 508 -14.43 28.10 20.21
N MET A 509 -14.67 27.71 18.97
CA MET A 509 -14.87 28.64 17.85
C MET A 509 -16.23 29.35 17.90
N ILE A 510 -17.21 28.83 18.63
CA ILE A 510 -18.52 29.48 18.81
C ILE A 510 -18.36 30.73 19.66
N THR A 511 -17.77 30.57 20.86
CA THR A 511 -17.49 31.69 21.76
C THR A 511 -16.61 32.74 21.09
N TRP A 512 -15.56 32.30 20.38
CA TRP A 512 -14.68 33.22 19.65
C TRP A 512 -15.43 34.12 18.66
N ARG A 513 -16.31 33.56 17.82
CA ARG A 513 -17.10 34.34 16.85
C ARG A 513 -17.97 35.40 17.52
N LYS A 514 -18.59 35.07 18.65
CA LYS A 514 -19.43 36.02 19.39
C LYS A 514 -18.61 37.20 19.93
N THR A 515 -17.39 36.94 20.37
CA THR A 515 -16.50 37.94 20.97
C THR A 515 -15.69 38.76 19.97
N ALA A 516 -15.61 38.33 18.71
CA ALA A 516 -14.83 38.99 17.65
C ALA A 516 -15.54 38.89 16.28
N PRO A 517 -16.74 39.48 16.13
CA PRO A 517 -17.56 39.35 14.92
C PRO A 517 -16.88 39.94 13.67
N ASP A 518 -16.04 40.97 13.83
CA ASP A 518 -15.39 41.69 12.73
C ASP A 518 -14.22 40.94 12.09
N ARG A 519 -13.84 39.77 12.65
CA ARG A 519 -12.74 38.94 12.13
C ARG A 519 -13.29 37.67 11.50
N GLU A 520 -13.68 37.76 10.23
CA GLU A 520 -13.88 36.58 9.40
C GLU A 520 -12.54 35.82 9.22
N GLY A 521 -12.37 34.69 9.91
CA GLY A 521 -11.08 34.00 9.94
C GLY A 521 -11.17 32.49 10.08
N ILE A 522 -10.20 31.79 9.49
CA ILE A 522 -9.98 30.35 9.66
C ILE A 522 -9.20 30.06 10.96
N PHE A 523 -8.44 31.05 11.43
CA PHE A 523 -7.65 30.98 12.65
C PHE A 523 -8.30 31.82 13.74
N SER A 524 -8.44 31.21 14.92
CA SER A 524 -8.70 31.92 16.17
C SER A 524 -7.58 32.91 16.46
N ARG A 525 -7.88 33.92 17.27
CA ARG A 525 -6.91 34.92 17.72
C ARG A 525 -5.68 34.26 18.35
N ILE A 526 -5.91 33.27 19.22
CA ILE A 526 -4.84 32.59 19.96
C ILE A 526 -3.94 31.81 19.00
N LEU A 527 -4.50 31.03 18.06
CA LEU A 527 -3.67 30.31 17.09
C LEU A 527 -2.89 31.27 16.19
N HIS A 528 -3.50 32.38 15.76
CA HIS A 528 -2.83 33.42 15.00
C HIS A 528 -1.64 34.05 15.76
N GLU A 529 -1.86 34.50 16.98
CA GLU A 529 -0.81 35.10 17.84
C GLU A 529 0.33 34.11 18.09
N LYS A 530 -0.01 32.84 18.35
CA LYS A 530 0.97 31.78 18.58
C LYS A 530 1.77 31.44 17.34
N ILE A 531 1.16 31.44 16.15
CA ILE A 531 1.92 31.30 14.90
C ILE A 531 2.94 32.44 14.78
N GLY A 532 2.53 33.69 15.02
CA GLY A 532 3.42 34.86 14.97
C GLY A 532 4.57 34.79 15.97
N GLU A 533 4.28 34.43 17.22
CA GLU A 533 5.28 34.25 18.30
C GLU A 533 6.36 33.24 17.89
N LYS A 534 5.94 32.11 17.32
CA LYS A 534 6.83 31.00 16.95
C LYS A 534 7.68 31.31 15.73
N LEU A 535 7.11 31.98 14.73
CA LEU A 535 7.86 32.50 13.58
C LEU A 535 8.91 33.53 14.02
N ALA A 536 8.59 34.43 14.95
CA ALA A 536 9.53 35.42 15.48
C ALA A 536 10.72 34.77 16.21
N LYS A 537 10.50 33.62 16.88
CA LYS A 537 11.54 32.82 17.53
C LYS A 537 12.31 31.89 16.58
N GLN A 538 12.00 31.91 15.28
CA GLN A 538 12.55 30.97 14.28
C GLN A 538 12.30 29.49 14.64
N GLU A 539 11.17 29.23 15.30
CA GLU A 539 10.68 27.88 15.59
C GLU A 539 9.76 27.39 14.45
N GLN A 540 9.64 26.08 14.29
CA GLN A 540 8.81 25.48 13.25
C GLN A 540 7.40 25.14 13.74
N ILE A 541 6.45 25.19 12.81
CA ILE A 541 5.03 25.00 13.10
C ILE A 541 4.48 23.90 12.21
N ILE A 542 3.66 23.03 12.81
CA ILE A 542 2.85 22.06 12.07
C ILE A 542 1.38 22.49 12.15
N LEU A 543 0.73 22.61 10.99
CA LEU A 543 -0.71 22.87 10.90
C LEU A 543 -1.44 21.68 10.29
N LEU A 544 -2.40 21.15 11.05
CA LEU A 544 -3.24 20.04 10.63
C LEU A 544 -4.59 20.55 10.12
N GLN A 545 -4.89 20.23 8.86
CA GLN A 545 -6.24 20.33 8.30
C GLN A 545 -6.59 19.01 7.64
N ASN A 546 -7.49 18.24 8.28
CA ASN A 546 -7.89 16.93 7.79
C ASN A 546 -8.81 17.09 6.55
N ARG A 547 -8.24 17.07 5.33
CA ARG A 547 -9.03 17.06 4.09
C ARG A 547 -8.74 15.82 3.23
N ARG A 548 -9.60 14.81 3.33
CA ARG A 548 -9.85 13.82 2.25
C ARG A 548 -11.33 13.89 1.87
N GLY A 549 -11.64 14.46 0.70
CA GLY A 549 -12.97 14.35 0.08
C GLY A 549 -14.02 15.40 0.48
N PHE A 550 -14.96 15.62 -0.44
CA PHE A 550 -16.03 16.63 -0.39
C PHE A 550 -17.30 16.07 0.27
N ALA A 551 -17.25 15.47 1.47
CA ALA A 551 -18.50 15.19 2.17
C ALA A 551 -19.05 16.54 2.68
N PRO A 552 -20.15 17.06 2.10
CA PRO A 552 -20.73 18.31 2.56
C PRO A 552 -21.31 18.09 3.96
N LEU A 553 -20.65 18.70 4.94
CA LEU A 553 -21.08 18.75 6.34
C LEU A 553 -22.19 19.77 6.49
N ILE A 554 -23.15 19.55 7.38
CA ILE A 554 -24.08 20.58 7.85
C ILE A 554 -23.67 21.00 9.26
N ARG A 555 -23.40 22.30 9.46
CA ARG A 555 -23.08 22.85 10.78
C ARG A 555 -23.53 24.30 10.90
N CYS A 556 -24.18 24.65 12.01
CA CYS A 556 -24.40 26.05 12.38
C CYS A 556 -23.16 26.61 13.08
N VAL A 557 -22.67 27.76 12.62
CA VAL A 557 -21.49 28.42 13.23
C VAL A 557 -21.82 29.23 14.48
N ASN A 558 -23.11 29.55 14.71
CA ASN A 558 -23.55 30.39 15.82
C ASN A 558 -23.81 29.60 17.10
N CYS A 559 -24.19 28.33 16.98
CA CYS A 559 -24.50 27.46 18.13
C CYS A 559 -23.90 26.06 18.03
N GLY A 560 -23.18 25.72 16.96
CA GLY A 560 -22.56 24.41 16.79
C GLY A 560 -23.51 23.30 16.33
N PHE A 561 -24.80 23.59 16.09
CA PHE A 561 -25.79 22.58 15.68
C PHE A 561 -25.32 21.74 14.49
N VAL A 562 -25.44 20.42 14.64
CA VAL A 562 -25.21 19.40 13.61
C VAL A 562 -26.40 18.47 13.60
N ARG A 563 -26.82 18.04 12.41
CA ARG A 563 -27.93 17.10 12.27
C ARG A 563 -27.43 15.66 12.17
N TYR A 564 -27.82 14.85 13.15
CA TYR A 564 -27.61 13.40 13.19
C TYR A 564 -28.87 12.65 12.76
N CYS A 565 -28.70 11.45 12.21
CA CYS A 565 -29.80 10.55 11.85
C CYS A 565 -30.37 9.86 13.09
N ASP A 566 -31.68 9.97 13.32
CA ASP A 566 -32.34 9.42 14.51
C ASP A 566 -32.25 7.88 14.61
N ALA A 567 -32.12 7.18 13.47
CA ALA A 567 -32.06 5.72 13.44
C ALA A 567 -30.64 5.15 13.58
N CYS A 568 -29.60 5.93 13.26
CA CYS A 568 -28.23 5.41 13.14
C CYS A 568 -27.18 6.23 13.87
N ASN A 569 -27.60 7.36 14.45
CA ASN A 569 -26.74 8.37 15.07
C ASN A 569 -25.56 8.81 14.19
N MET A 570 -25.75 8.80 12.86
CA MET A 570 -24.74 9.20 11.89
C MET A 570 -24.94 10.65 11.47
N PRO A 571 -23.88 11.46 11.32
CA PRO A 571 -24.00 12.79 10.73
C PRO A 571 -24.66 12.73 9.34
N MET A 572 -25.65 13.59 9.12
CA MET A 572 -26.36 13.69 7.84
C MET A 572 -25.51 14.46 6.82
N THR A 573 -25.50 14.01 5.56
CA THR A 573 -24.76 14.64 4.47
C THR A 573 -25.67 15.57 3.67
N TYR A 574 -25.19 16.78 3.35
CA TYR A 574 -25.96 17.76 2.58
C TYR A 574 -25.90 17.53 1.06
N HIS A 575 -27.04 17.41 0.39
CA HIS A 575 -27.10 17.23 -1.05
C HIS A 575 -27.76 18.44 -1.70
N LYS A 576 -27.00 19.15 -2.54
CA LYS A 576 -27.53 20.26 -3.34
C LYS A 576 -28.38 19.68 -4.46
N SER A 577 -29.70 19.86 -4.40
CA SER A 577 -30.59 19.35 -5.45
C SER A 577 -30.39 20.13 -6.75
N ARG A 578 -30.13 19.42 -7.85
CA ARG A 578 -30.23 19.91 -9.24
C ARG A 578 -31.38 19.25 -10.01
N PHE A 579 -32.10 18.29 -9.39
CA PHE A 579 -33.12 17.48 -10.04
C PHE A 579 -34.37 17.35 -9.16
N SER A 580 -35.55 17.41 -9.79
CA SER A 580 -36.83 17.02 -9.19
C SER A 580 -36.80 15.51 -8.92
N PHE A 581 -37.02 15.08 -7.67
CA PHE A 581 -37.23 13.68 -7.35
C PHE A 581 -38.74 13.38 -7.37
N ASN A 582 -39.14 12.38 -8.15
CA ASN A 582 -40.54 12.01 -8.36
C ASN A 582 -41.01 10.78 -7.56
N ASN A 583 -40.19 10.12 -6.75
CA ASN A 583 -40.55 8.81 -6.21
C ASN A 583 -39.91 8.56 -4.85
N PHE A 584 -40.68 8.66 -3.76
CA PHE A 584 -40.66 7.73 -2.62
C PHE A 584 -41.89 7.92 -1.70
N ASN A 585 -42.43 9.15 -1.56
CA ASN A 585 -43.74 9.44 -0.98
C ASN A 585 -44.64 10.19 -1.97
N LYS A 586 -45.96 9.94 -1.92
CA LYS A 586 -46.94 10.61 -2.80
C LYS A 586 -46.97 12.13 -2.57
N GLU A 587 -46.62 12.58 -1.36
CA GLU A 587 -46.62 13.98 -0.90
C GLU A 587 -45.37 14.80 -1.30
N ASP A 588 -44.31 14.15 -1.78
CA ASP A 588 -43.03 14.79 -2.12
C ASP A 588 -42.79 14.93 -3.64
N ARG A 589 -43.76 14.50 -4.46
CA ARG A 589 -43.68 14.67 -5.92
C ARG A 589 -43.70 16.17 -6.27
N GLY A 590 -42.61 16.66 -6.84
CA GLY A 590 -42.53 18.03 -7.40
C GLY A 590 -41.88 19.09 -6.51
N LYS A 591 -41.47 18.77 -5.27
CA LYS A 591 -40.78 19.76 -4.41
C LYS A 591 -39.29 19.85 -4.76
N ARG A 592 -38.84 21.05 -5.18
CA ARG A 592 -37.41 21.40 -5.32
C ARG A 592 -36.88 21.88 -3.97
N GLY A 593 -35.81 21.28 -3.46
CA GLY A 593 -35.19 21.71 -2.20
C GLY A 593 -33.85 21.01 -1.95
N ASN A 594 -32.96 21.66 -1.19
CA ASN A 594 -31.75 21.01 -0.71
C ASN A 594 -32.13 19.96 0.34
N LEU A 595 -31.40 18.84 0.38
CA LEU A 595 -31.76 17.68 1.19
C LEU A 595 -30.60 17.30 2.10
N LEU A 596 -30.92 16.69 3.24
CA LEU A 596 -29.99 15.96 4.08
C LEU A 596 -30.24 14.47 3.89
N ARG A 597 -29.16 13.68 3.80
CA ARG A 597 -29.24 12.22 3.61
C ARG A 597 -28.28 11.49 4.52
N CYS A 598 -28.78 10.44 5.17
CA CYS A 598 -27.98 9.43 5.83
C CYS A 598 -27.51 8.38 4.81
N HIS A 599 -26.20 8.26 4.58
CA HIS A 599 -25.67 7.25 3.64
C HIS A 599 -25.65 5.82 4.21
N TYR A 600 -25.96 5.66 5.50
CA TYR A 600 -26.02 4.38 6.18
C TYR A 600 -27.39 3.72 6.00
N CYS A 601 -28.47 4.37 6.47
CA CYS A 601 -29.84 3.82 6.40
C CYS A 601 -30.70 4.40 5.27
N ASN A 602 -30.18 5.37 4.50
CA ASN A 602 -30.90 6.11 3.47
C ASN A 602 -32.00 7.06 3.96
N ALA A 603 -32.10 7.33 5.26
CA ALA A 603 -33.02 8.35 5.78
C ALA A 603 -32.72 9.71 5.13
N TYR A 604 -33.75 10.48 4.83
CA TYR A 604 -33.64 11.79 4.20
C TYR A 604 -34.63 12.78 4.81
N GLU A 605 -34.25 14.05 4.80
CA GLU A 605 -35.10 15.16 5.22
C GLU A 605 -34.71 16.44 4.47
N ARG A 606 -35.56 17.48 4.52
CA ARG A 606 -35.24 18.77 3.91
C ARG A 606 -34.12 19.45 4.70
N ALA A 607 -33.13 20.02 4.00
CA ALA A 607 -32.12 20.84 4.64
C ALA A 607 -32.75 22.13 5.19
N PRO A 608 -32.51 22.48 6.46
CA PRO A 608 -33.10 23.66 7.07
C PRO A 608 -32.50 24.94 6.49
N ASP A 609 -33.35 25.93 6.20
CA ASP A 609 -32.93 27.25 5.69
C ASP A 609 -32.37 28.15 6.82
N ALA A 610 -32.73 27.86 8.07
CA ALA A 610 -32.21 28.50 9.28
C ALA A 610 -31.94 27.45 10.36
N CYS A 611 -31.00 27.72 11.26
CA CYS A 611 -30.61 26.76 12.30
C CYS A 611 -31.84 26.36 13.17
N PRO A 612 -32.16 25.06 13.30
CA PRO A 612 -33.28 24.63 14.12
C PRO A 612 -33.16 25.05 15.59
N GLN A 613 -31.93 25.09 16.11
CA GLN A 613 -31.60 25.36 17.51
C GLN A 613 -31.52 26.85 17.85
N CYS A 614 -30.79 27.65 17.07
CA CYS A 614 -30.57 29.08 17.39
C CYS A 614 -31.21 30.05 16.39
N LYS A 615 -31.92 29.55 15.37
CA LYS A 615 -32.53 30.32 14.27
C LYS A 615 -31.56 31.18 13.44
N GLY A 616 -30.25 31.06 13.65
CA GLY A 616 -29.23 31.73 12.86
C GLY A 616 -29.19 31.24 11.41
N LEU A 617 -28.86 32.14 10.48
CA LEU A 617 -28.81 31.86 9.04
C LEU A 617 -27.46 31.29 8.58
N ASP A 618 -26.43 31.37 9.42
CA ASP A 618 -25.08 30.95 9.09
C ASP A 618 -24.88 29.44 9.27
N ILE A 619 -25.32 28.69 8.27
CA ILE A 619 -25.09 27.24 8.15
C ILE A 619 -24.02 26.98 7.11
N ILE A 620 -22.93 26.35 7.53
CA ILE A 620 -21.86 25.89 6.65
C ILE A 620 -22.23 24.52 6.09
N PHE A 621 -22.20 24.42 4.76
CA PHE A 621 -22.44 23.18 4.02
C PHE A 621 -21.17 22.50 3.47
N LYS A 622 -19.98 23.05 3.77
CA LYS A 622 -18.68 22.60 3.22
C LYS A 622 -17.54 22.76 4.23
N GLY A 623 -16.65 21.77 4.28
CA GLY A 623 -15.42 21.84 5.08
C GLY A 623 -14.34 22.75 4.48
N ILE A 624 -13.40 23.18 5.33
CA ILE A 624 -12.24 23.98 4.96
C ILE A 624 -11.17 23.05 4.35
N GLY A 625 -10.61 23.44 3.20
CA GLY A 625 -9.55 22.68 2.54
C GLY A 625 -8.16 23.23 2.80
N THR A 626 -7.14 22.37 2.69
CA THR A 626 -5.71 22.75 2.84
C THR A 626 -5.33 23.95 1.96
N GLN A 627 -5.82 24.03 0.73
CA GLN A 627 -5.59 25.19 -0.16
C GLN A 627 -6.11 26.51 0.42
N LYS A 628 -7.29 26.50 1.05
CA LYS A 628 -7.88 27.71 1.64
C LYS A 628 -7.07 28.15 2.86
N VAL A 629 -6.57 27.19 3.64
CA VAL A 629 -5.67 27.44 4.78
C VAL A 629 -4.34 28.02 4.28
N GLU A 630 -3.76 27.47 3.21
CA GLU A 630 -2.52 27.98 2.61
C GLU A 630 -2.65 29.44 2.15
N LEU A 631 -3.75 29.79 1.48
CA LEU A 631 -4.02 31.17 1.06
C LEU A 631 -4.16 32.11 2.27
N ALA A 632 -4.86 31.67 3.32
CA ALA A 632 -5.00 32.45 4.55
C ALA A 632 -3.65 32.66 5.26
N LEU A 633 -2.79 31.64 5.28
CA LEU A 633 -1.44 31.76 5.85
C LEU A 633 -0.58 32.77 5.07
N LYS A 634 -0.61 32.72 3.74
CA LYS A 634 0.15 33.67 2.90
C LYS A 634 -0.34 35.11 3.06
N ALA A 635 -1.65 35.30 3.29
CA ALA A 635 -2.21 36.62 3.55
C ALA A 635 -1.82 37.17 4.94
N LEU A 636 -1.82 36.32 5.98
CA LEU A 636 -1.52 36.74 7.35
C LEU A 636 -0.02 36.82 7.65
N PHE A 637 0.79 35.97 7.03
CA PHE A 637 2.23 35.83 7.26
C PHE A 637 2.99 35.75 5.92
N PRO A 638 3.08 36.84 5.14
CA PRO A 638 3.66 36.83 3.79
C PRO A 638 5.16 36.44 3.77
N GLN A 639 5.87 36.66 4.86
CA GLN A 639 7.27 36.29 5.06
C GLN A 639 7.50 34.81 5.43
N ALA A 640 6.45 34.07 5.79
CA ALA A 640 6.60 32.67 6.23
C ALA A 640 6.71 31.71 5.03
N ARG A 641 7.69 30.80 5.08
CA ARG A 641 7.88 29.76 4.07
C ARG A 641 6.97 28.57 4.39
N VAL A 642 5.84 28.50 3.71
CA VAL A 642 4.84 27.44 3.90
C VAL A 642 5.03 26.32 2.88
N VAL A 643 5.07 25.07 3.35
CA VAL A 643 4.99 23.88 2.49
C VAL A 643 3.71 23.11 2.77
N ARG A 644 2.99 22.73 1.71
CA ARG A 644 1.76 21.93 1.78
C ARG A 644 2.05 20.47 1.48
N MET A 645 1.57 19.58 2.35
CA MET A 645 1.73 18.14 2.24
C MET A 645 0.37 17.44 2.21
N ASP A 646 -0.12 17.18 1.00
CA ASP A 646 -1.33 16.41 0.73
C ASP A 646 -1.19 15.55 -0.53
N LEU A 647 -2.22 14.78 -0.88
CA LEU A 647 -2.19 13.82 -1.98
C LEU A 647 -1.81 14.48 -3.32
N ASP A 648 -2.10 15.76 -3.52
CA ASP A 648 -1.82 16.46 -4.77
C ASP A 648 -0.35 16.88 -4.85
N THR A 649 0.26 17.27 -3.72
CA THR A 649 1.68 17.66 -3.68
C THR A 649 2.63 16.46 -3.60
N THR A 650 2.15 15.26 -3.24
CA THR A 650 2.99 14.05 -3.06
C THR A 650 2.92 13.03 -4.22
N ARG A 651 2.44 13.39 -5.41
CA ARG A 651 2.26 12.41 -6.53
C ARG A 651 3.57 11.92 -7.17
N GLY A 652 4.68 12.65 -7.02
CA GLY A 652 5.99 12.28 -7.58
C GLY A 652 6.75 11.25 -6.72
N LYS A 653 7.58 10.41 -7.36
CA LYS A 653 8.48 9.48 -6.65
C LYS A 653 9.40 10.29 -5.72
N LEU A 654 9.43 9.94 -4.42
CA LEU A 654 10.20 10.63 -3.36
C LEU A 654 9.76 12.09 -3.04
N ALA A 655 8.62 12.57 -3.56
CA ALA A 655 8.14 13.92 -3.25
C ALA A 655 7.84 14.09 -1.75
N HIS A 656 7.26 13.06 -1.14
CA HIS A 656 7.04 12.95 0.29
C HIS A 656 8.33 13.14 1.09
N ASP A 657 9.34 12.30 0.83
CA ASP A 657 10.61 12.32 1.57
C ASP A 657 11.37 13.63 1.38
N ARG A 658 11.25 14.24 0.19
CA ARG A 658 11.83 15.55 -0.10
C ARG A 658 11.21 16.64 0.79
N ILE A 659 9.88 16.73 0.85
CA ILE A 659 9.18 17.74 1.67
C ILE A 659 9.59 17.61 3.14
N LEU A 660 9.63 16.37 3.65
CA LEU A 660 9.95 16.10 5.05
C LEU A 660 11.42 16.39 5.37
N ARG A 661 12.34 16.04 4.46
CA ARG A 661 13.75 16.40 4.59
C ARG A 661 13.92 17.92 4.55
N ASP A 662 13.33 18.59 3.58
CA ASP A 662 13.44 20.05 3.42
C ASP A 662 12.84 20.79 4.64
N PHE A 663 11.74 20.29 5.19
CA PHE A 663 11.19 20.80 6.45
C PHE A 663 12.14 20.51 7.63
N GLY A 664 12.68 19.30 7.75
CA GLY A 664 13.66 18.96 8.80
C GLY A 664 14.97 19.76 8.72
N GLU A 665 15.40 20.12 7.51
CA GLU A 665 16.54 21.02 7.22
C GLU A 665 16.20 22.51 7.41
N HIS A 666 15.01 22.84 7.93
CA HIS A 666 14.56 24.22 8.18
C HIS A 666 14.45 25.11 6.93
N LYS A 667 14.19 24.51 5.75
CA LYS A 667 13.89 25.27 4.52
C LYS A 667 12.48 25.87 4.52
N TYR A 668 11.61 25.35 5.38
CA TYR A 668 10.23 25.80 5.56
C TYR A 668 9.93 26.01 7.04
N ASP A 669 9.16 27.04 7.33
CA ASP A 669 8.79 27.44 8.69
C ASP A 669 7.47 26.76 9.11
N ILE A 670 6.55 26.56 8.16
CA ILE A 670 5.24 25.97 8.40
C ILE A 670 5.01 24.76 7.48
N LEU A 671 4.70 23.61 8.09
CA LEU A 671 4.23 22.41 7.40
C LEU A 671 2.71 22.30 7.56
N LEU A 672 1.97 22.58 6.49
CA LEU A 672 0.52 22.41 6.43
C LEU A 672 0.19 21.05 5.82
N GLY A 673 -0.49 20.18 6.55
CA GLY A 673 -0.79 18.84 6.06
C GLY A 673 -2.08 18.21 6.55
N THR A 674 -2.37 17.07 5.96
CA THR A 674 -3.47 16.18 6.36
C THR A 674 -2.96 15.10 7.33
N GLN A 675 -3.64 13.97 7.47
CA GLN A 675 -3.24 12.86 8.35
C GLN A 675 -1.79 12.34 8.16
N MET A 676 -1.14 12.66 7.04
CA MET A 676 0.23 12.22 6.74
C MET A 676 1.30 12.90 7.61
N ILE A 677 1.09 14.14 8.06
CA ILE A 677 2.06 14.87 8.91
C ILE A 677 2.09 14.37 10.35
N ALA A 678 1.12 13.53 10.75
CA ALA A 678 0.96 13.03 12.11
C ALA A 678 1.87 11.83 12.44
N LYS A 679 2.42 11.13 11.44
CA LYS A 679 2.99 9.79 11.62
C LYS A 679 4.51 9.77 11.43
N GLY A 680 5.20 9.02 12.29
CA GLY A 680 6.55 8.48 12.04
C GLY A 680 7.69 9.47 11.82
N LEU A 681 7.51 10.76 12.14
CA LEU A 681 8.45 11.83 11.79
C LEU A 681 8.83 12.67 13.01
N ASP A 682 10.11 13.03 13.08
CA ASP A 682 10.74 13.59 14.27
C ASP A 682 11.46 14.91 13.93
N PHE A 683 10.76 16.05 14.05
CA PHE A 683 11.33 17.40 13.89
C PHE A 683 11.68 18.08 15.23
N HIS A 684 12.97 18.37 15.45
CA HIS A 684 13.47 18.93 16.72
C HIS A 684 13.03 20.37 16.99
N LYS A 685 12.76 21.16 15.94
CA LYS A 685 12.39 22.58 16.05
C LYS A 685 10.87 22.82 16.07
N VAL A 686 10.06 21.77 16.08
CA VAL A 686 8.60 21.91 16.12
C VAL A 686 8.12 22.11 17.55
N THR A 687 7.63 23.32 17.82
CA THR A 687 7.18 23.74 19.15
C THR A 687 5.71 24.16 19.18
N LEU A 688 5.07 24.32 18.02
CA LEU A 688 3.64 24.56 17.91
C LEU A 688 3.00 23.60 16.92
N VAL A 689 1.90 23.02 17.37
CA VAL A 689 1.02 22.21 16.56
C VAL A 689 -0.38 22.82 16.60
N GLY A 690 -0.88 23.27 15.45
CA GLY A 690 -2.21 23.86 15.32
C GLY A 690 -3.16 22.95 14.53
N VAL A 691 -4.27 22.53 15.13
CA VAL A 691 -5.35 21.84 14.44
C VAL A 691 -6.38 22.89 14.03
N VAL A 692 -6.44 23.16 12.72
CA VAL A 692 -7.24 24.25 12.16
C VAL A 692 -8.73 23.98 12.28
N SER A 693 -9.15 22.72 12.10
CA SER A 693 -10.53 22.29 12.33
C SER A 693 -10.58 20.80 12.65
N ALA A 694 -10.85 20.48 13.92
CA ALA A 694 -11.02 19.09 14.35
C ALA A 694 -12.37 18.49 13.91
N ASP A 695 -13.36 19.36 13.74
CA ASP A 695 -14.72 19.09 13.26
C ASP A 695 -14.82 18.34 11.94
N THR A 696 -13.87 18.57 11.05
CA THR A 696 -13.85 17.92 9.73
C THR A 696 -13.64 16.40 9.87
N GLY A 697 -12.94 15.96 10.93
CA GLY A 697 -12.80 14.55 11.27
C GLY A 697 -14.06 13.97 11.90
N LEU A 698 -14.61 14.66 12.91
CA LEU A 698 -15.78 14.23 13.67
C LEU A 698 -17.04 14.06 12.81
N LEU A 699 -17.30 14.99 11.89
CA LEU A 699 -18.54 14.98 11.09
C LEU A 699 -18.48 14.12 9.84
N ARG A 700 -17.52 13.20 9.75
CA ARG A 700 -17.52 12.23 8.66
C ARG A 700 -18.69 11.28 8.84
N PRO A 701 -19.43 10.92 7.77
CA PRO A 701 -20.52 9.96 7.83
C PRO A 701 -19.97 8.51 7.92
N ASP A 702 -19.15 8.25 8.93
CA ASP A 702 -18.49 6.98 9.24
C ASP A 702 -18.49 6.82 10.77
N PHE A 703 -18.97 5.69 11.29
CA PHE A 703 -19.09 5.47 12.74
C PHE A 703 -17.71 5.45 13.44
N ARG A 704 -16.61 5.30 12.69
CA ARG A 704 -15.24 5.40 13.21
C ARG A 704 -14.70 6.84 13.22
N ALA A 705 -15.54 7.84 12.99
CA ALA A 705 -15.12 9.24 12.93
C ALA A 705 -14.53 9.74 14.26
N GLY A 706 -15.17 9.43 15.39
CA GLY A 706 -14.68 9.75 16.74
C GLY A 706 -13.31 9.13 17.00
N GLU A 707 -13.22 7.80 16.89
CA GLU A 707 -11.96 7.03 17.03
C GLU A 707 -10.82 7.62 16.20
N ARG A 708 -11.05 7.86 14.90
CA ARG A 708 -10.01 8.40 14.01
C ARG A 708 -9.59 9.81 14.35
N THR A 709 -10.53 10.62 14.83
CA THR A 709 -10.24 12.00 15.24
C THR A 709 -9.42 11.99 16.52
N PHE A 710 -9.79 11.19 17.51
CA PHE A 710 -9.04 11.01 18.76
C PHE A 710 -7.60 10.54 18.48
N GLN A 711 -7.45 9.48 17.67
CA GLN A 711 -6.14 8.94 17.28
C GLN A 711 -5.28 10.00 16.59
N LEU A 712 -5.87 10.77 15.67
CA LEU A 712 -5.17 11.82 14.94
C LEU A 712 -4.73 12.96 15.87
N LEU A 713 -5.62 13.45 16.74
CA LEU A 713 -5.32 14.53 17.69
C LEU A 713 -4.20 14.11 18.65
N THR A 714 -4.27 12.91 19.20
CA THR A 714 -3.27 12.37 20.13
C THR A 714 -1.91 12.17 19.45
N GLN A 715 -1.88 11.63 18.23
CA GLN A 715 -0.65 11.46 17.45
C GLN A 715 0.02 12.80 17.12
N VAL A 716 -0.78 13.78 16.73
CA VAL A 716 -0.33 15.12 16.34
C VAL A 716 0.15 15.91 17.55
N ALA A 717 -0.54 15.77 18.70
CA ALA A 717 -0.08 16.35 19.96
C ALA A 717 1.30 15.79 20.34
N GLY A 718 1.53 14.49 20.15
CA GLY A 718 2.83 13.84 20.38
C GLY A 718 4.00 14.36 19.52
N ARG A 719 3.76 15.24 18.53
CA ARG A 719 4.81 15.85 17.68
C ARG A 719 5.35 17.17 18.22
N ALA A 720 4.67 17.79 19.18
CA ALA A 720 5.11 19.05 19.77
C ALA A 720 6.03 18.79 20.98
N GLY A 721 7.19 19.47 21.00
CA GLY A 721 8.07 19.56 22.17
C GLY A 721 9.03 18.39 22.38
N ARG A 722 10.20 18.67 22.98
CA ARG A 722 11.28 17.70 23.32
C ARG A 722 12.07 18.16 24.55
N ARG A 723 13.05 17.33 25.00
CA ARG A 723 13.92 17.50 26.19
C ARG A 723 14.23 18.94 26.64
N ASN A 724 14.41 19.90 25.71
CA ASN A 724 14.77 21.28 26.02
C ASN A 724 13.72 22.35 25.61
N LEU A 725 12.64 22.00 24.90
CA LEU A 725 11.63 22.96 24.41
C LEU A 725 10.22 22.39 24.63
N PRO A 726 9.38 23.02 25.49
CA PRO A 726 8.00 22.60 25.66
C PRO A 726 7.20 22.86 24.37
N GLY A 727 6.40 21.86 23.98
CA GLY A 727 5.51 21.95 22.83
C GLY A 727 4.13 22.43 23.24
N GLU A 728 3.54 23.29 22.43
CA GLU A 728 2.16 23.76 22.59
C GLU A 728 1.28 23.18 21.48
N VAL A 729 0.09 22.67 21.87
CA VAL A 729 -0.88 22.11 20.93
C VAL A 729 -2.18 22.88 21.06
N ILE A 730 -2.67 23.43 19.94
CA ILE A 730 -3.89 24.23 19.90
C ILE A 730 -4.89 23.56 18.96
N VAL A 731 -6.07 23.25 19.46
CA VAL A 731 -7.13 22.59 18.68
C VAL A 731 -8.34 23.49 18.58
N GLN A 732 -8.73 23.83 17.36
CA GLN A 732 -9.93 24.63 17.10
C GLN A 732 -11.10 23.71 16.74
N THR A 733 -12.22 23.91 17.43
CA THR A 733 -13.45 23.16 17.18
C THR A 733 -14.69 23.98 17.52
N TYR A 734 -15.80 23.67 16.87
CA TYR A 734 -17.15 24.14 17.25
C TYR A 734 -17.87 23.11 18.15
N SER A 735 -17.18 22.08 18.62
CA SER A 735 -17.70 21.01 19.48
C SER A 735 -16.71 20.74 20.64
N PRO A 736 -16.39 21.75 21.47
CA PRO A 736 -15.34 21.65 22.49
C PRO A 736 -15.65 20.62 23.59
N ASP A 737 -16.93 20.38 23.87
CA ASP A 737 -17.39 19.47 24.92
C ASP A 737 -17.57 18.02 24.43
N ASP A 738 -17.30 17.75 23.16
CA ASP A 738 -17.32 16.40 22.61
C ASP A 738 -16.29 15.51 23.34
N VAL A 739 -16.67 14.27 23.66
CA VAL A 739 -15.82 13.34 24.42
C VAL A 739 -14.46 13.12 23.74
N CYS A 740 -14.42 13.13 22.40
CA CYS A 740 -13.16 13.04 21.66
C CYS A 740 -12.22 14.21 21.99
N MET A 741 -12.74 15.43 22.17
CA MET A 741 -11.94 16.63 22.48
C MET A 741 -11.45 16.60 23.92
N VAL A 742 -12.35 16.29 24.85
CA VAL A 742 -12.04 16.23 26.28
C VAL A 742 -10.99 15.15 26.55
N CYS A 743 -11.18 13.94 26.03
CA CYS A 743 -10.21 12.86 26.21
C CYS A 743 -8.89 13.13 25.47
N ALA A 744 -8.90 13.76 24.29
CA ALA A 744 -7.66 14.13 23.61
C ALA A 744 -6.88 15.22 24.36
N ARG A 745 -7.55 16.08 25.13
CA ARG A 745 -6.93 17.10 25.98
C ARG A 745 -6.12 16.47 27.10
N GLU A 746 -6.71 15.47 27.78
CA GLU A 746 -6.12 14.76 28.92
C GLU A 746 -5.25 13.56 28.52
N HIS A 747 -5.15 13.25 27.21
CA HIS A 747 -4.54 12.03 26.67
C HIS A 747 -5.15 10.73 27.25
N ASP A 748 -6.45 10.77 27.56
CA ASP A 748 -7.14 9.71 28.27
C ASP A 748 -7.83 8.74 27.31
N PHE A 749 -7.06 7.76 26.84
CA PHE A 749 -7.58 6.70 25.98
C PHE A 749 -8.59 5.80 26.69
N LYS A 750 -8.43 5.53 28.00
CA LYS A 750 -9.29 4.58 28.72
C LYS A 750 -10.71 5.11 28.83
N ASN A 751 -10.89 6.38 29.17
CA ASN A 751 -12.20 7.02 29.20
C ASN A 751 -12.79 7.18 27.79
N PHE A 752 -11.97 7.52 26.78
CA PHE A 752 -12.41 7.55 25.39
C PHE A 752 -12.97 6.19 24.94
N TYR A 753 -12.22 5.11 25.19
CA TYR A 753 -12.62 3.75 24.88
C TYR A 753 -13.93 3.38 25.59
N ALA A 754 -14.05 3.67 26.89
CA ALA A 754 -15.25 3.36 27.66
C ALA A 754 -16.50 4.05 27.12
N HIS A 755 -16.38 5.27 26.57
CA HIS A 755 -17.48 5.96 25.89
C HIS A 755 -17.80 5.34 24.53
N GLU A 756 -16.79 5.25 23.65
CA GLU A 756 -16.93 4.76 22.27
C GLU A 756 -17.50 3.33 22.23
N VAL A 757 -17.04 2.46 23.14
CA VAL A 757 -17.47 1.07 23.17
C VAL A 757 -18.95 0.92 23.53
N ARG A 758 -19.47 1.76 24.44
CA ARG A 758 -20.89 1.77 24.84
C ARG A 758 -21.80 2.16 23.68
N GLU A 759 -21.46 3.22 22.96
CA GLU A 759 -22.23 3.64 21.78
C GLU A 759 -22.22 2.59 20.67
N ARG A 760 -21.04 2.00 20.41
CA ARG A 760 -20.91 0.94 19.41
C ARG A 760 -21.67 -0.31 19.82
N GLU A 761 -21.71 -0.68 21.09
CA GLU A 761 -22.49 -1.81 21.55
C GLU A 761 -23.99 -1.57 21.39
N ALA A 762 -24.49 -0.42 21.84
CA ALA A 762 -25.90 -0.04 21.74
C ALA A 762 -26.41 -0.04 20.29
N LEU A 763 -25.61 0.51 19.37
CA LEU A 763 -25.92 0.52 17.93
C LEU A 763 -25.45 -0.74 17.21
N ARG A 764 -24.85 -1.72 17.92
CA ARG A 764 -24.26 -2.96 17.42
C ARG A 764 -23.18 -2.77 16.34
N PHE A 765 -22.38 -1.71 16.35
CA PHE A 765 -21.24 -1.53 15.45
C PHE A 765 -20.03 -2.41 15.80
N PRO A 766 -19.10 -2.66 14.87
CA PRO A 766 -17.83 -3.33 15.17
C PRO A 766 -17.11 -2.71 16.39
N PRO A 767 -16.66 -3.52 17.37
CA PRO A 767 -16.42 -4.96 17.29
C PRO A 767 -17.60 -5.88 17.70
N PHE A 768 -18.82 -5.34 17.87
CA PHE A 768 -20.02 -6.10 18.25
C PHE A 768 -20.84 -6.63 17.07
N SER A 769 -20.44 -6.29 15.86
CA SER A 769 -20.89 -6.93 14.62
C SER A 769 -19.74 -7.06 13.62
N ARG A 770 -19.97 -7.83 12.56
CA ARG A 770 -19.14 -7.84 11.36
C ARG A 770 -19.88 -7.14 10.23
N LEU A 771 -19.16 -6.39 9.41
CA LEU A 771 -19.74 -5.63 8.30
C LEU A 771 -19.24 -6.17 6.97
N ALA A 772 -20.10 -6.16 5.96
CA ALA A 772 -19.72 -6.36 4.57
C ALA A 772 -20.36 -5.27 3.71
N LEU A 773 -19.55 -4.60 2.90
CA LEU A 773 -20.00 -3.56 1.98
C LEU A 773 -19.92 -4.09 0.55
N VAL A 774 -21.06 -4.12 -0.14
CA VAL A 774 -21.12 -4.46 -1.56
C VAL A 774 -21.26 -3.18 -2.36
N LEU A 775 -20.22 -2.85 -3.12
CA LEU A 775 -20.13 -1.65 -3.95
C LEU A 775 -20.35 -2.01 -5.42
N PHE A 776 -21.27 -1.29 -6.06
CA PHE A 776 -21.52 -1.35 -7.49
C PHE A 776 -20.90 -0.11 -8.15
N ARG A 777 -20.26 -0.28 -9.31
CA ARG A 777 -19.79 0.82 -10.18
C ARG A 777 -20.25 0.66 -11.62
N HIS A 778 -20.75 1.74 -12.22
CA HIS A 778 -21.16 1.79 -13.62
C HIS A 778 -21.32 3.23 -14.13
N ARG A 779 -21.24 3.48 -15.45
CA ARG A 779 -21.40 4.83 -16.03
C ARG A 779 -22.86 5.33 -16.07
N ASP A 780 -23.82 4.42 -16.07
CA ASP A 780 -25.26 4.68 -16.06
C ASP A 780 -25.83 4.47 -14.64
N ASN A 781 -26.40 5.53 -14.06
CA ASN A 781 -26.93 5.58 -12.70
C ASN A 781 -28.23 4.79 -12.50
N GLU A 782 -29.15 4.81 -13.46
CA GLU A 782 -30.43 4.11 -13.32
C GLU A 782 -30.23 2.60 -13.40
N ARG A 783 -29.36 2.17 -14.31
CA ARG A 783 -29.00 0.75 -14.43
C ARG A 783 -28.37 0.19 -13.15
N ILE A 784 -27.43 0.91 -12.55
CA ILE A 784 -26.75 0.45 -11.33
C ILE A 784 -27.68 0.48 -10.12
N ARG A 785 -28.58 1.46 -10.04
CA ARG A 785 -29.61 1.56 -9.01
C ARG A 785 -30.51 0.32 -9.04
N GLY A 786 -31.04 -0.05 -10.21
CA GLY A 786 -31.88 -1.24 -10.36
C GLY A 786 -31.14 -2.51 -9.94
N ILE A 787 -29.90 -2.69 -10.37
CA ILE A 787 -29.09 -3.87 -9.99
C ILE A 787 -28.82 -3.93 -8.48
N ALA A 788 -28.52 -2.79 -7.85
CA ALA A 788 -28.32 -2.72 -6.41
C ALA A 788 -29.61 -3.02 -5.63
N GLN A 789 -30.77 -2.60 -6.16
CA GLN A 789 -32.09 -2.92 -5.60
C GLN A 789 -32.40 -4.41 -5.70
N ASP A 790 -32.20 -5.02 -6.88
CA ASP A 790 -32.39 -6.46 -7.08
C ASP A 790 -31.50 -7.27 -6.14
N PHE A 791 -30.24 -6.86 -5.99
CA PHE A 791 -29.28 -7.52 -5.10
C PHE A 791 -29.71 -7.46 -3.63
N ALA A 792 -30.09 -6.27 -3.16
CA ALA A 792 -30.57 -6.09 -1.79
C ALA A 792 -31.88 -6.86 -1.54
N ALA A 793 -32.80 -6.87 -2.51
CA ALA A 793 -34.06 -7.62 -2.41
C ALA A 793 -33.81 -9.13 -2.33
N LEU A 794 -32.89 -9.66 -3.15
CA LEU A 794 -32.54 -11.09 -3.10
C LEU A 794 -31.92 -11.48 -1.75
N LEU A 795 -30.99 -10.68 -1.22
CA LEU A 795 -30.40 -10.93 0.10
C LEU A 795 -31.46 -10.90 1.21
N LYS A 796 -32.38 -9.93 1.18
CA LYS A 796 -33.49 -9.84 2.14
C LYS A 796 -34.43 -11.05 2.05
N LYS A 797 -34.70 -11.53 0.83
CA LYS A 797 -35.56 -12.70 0.58
C LYS A 797 -34.93 -14.00 1.08
N ILE A 798 -33.63 -14.19 0.85
CA ILE A 798 -32.90 -15.38 1.35
C ILE A 798 -32.85 -15.35 2.88
N GLY A 799 -32.66 -14.18 3.46
CA GLY A 799 -32.52 -14.02 4.90
C GLY A 799 -31.23 -14.65 5.45
N GLY A 800 -31.07 -14.58 6.76
CA GLY A 800 -29.89 -15.11 7.46
C GLY A 800 -29.58 -14.35 8.74
N PRO A 801 -28.46 -14.65 9.40
CA PRO A 801 -28.02 -13.98 10.62
C PRO A 801 -27.41 -12.59 10.34
N PHE A 802 -28.08 -11.78 9.50
CA PHE A 802 -27.62 -10.46 9.12
C PHE A 802 -28.78 -9.53 8.76
N ARG A 803 -28.54 -8.22 8.87
CA ARG A 803 -29.44 -7.17 8.40
C ARG A 803 -28.87 -6.50 7.16
N VAL A 804 -29.73 -6.17 6.20
CA VAL A 804 -29.38 -5.52 4.93
C VAL A 804 -29.84 -4.06 4.95
N PHE A 805 -28.90 -3.13 4.84
CA PHE A 805 -29.12 -1.69 4.75
C PHE A 805 -28.88 -1.19 3.32
N GLY A 806 -29.70 -0.24 2.89
CA GLY A 806 -29.71 0.25 1.51
C GLY A 806 -30.59 -0.57 0.55
N PRO A 807 -30.37 -0.44 -0.77
CA PRO A 807 -29.22 0.20 -1.42
C PRO A 807 -29.23 1.74 -1.32
N THR A 808 -28.06 2.35 -1.26
CA THR A 808 -27.88 3.81 -1.21
C THR A 808 -26.80 4.26 -2.20
N PRO A 809 -26.86 5.50 -2.72
CA PRO A 809 -25.70 6.10 -3.36
C PRO A 809 -24.53 6.18 -2.37
N SER A 810 -23.33 5.84 -2.80
CA SER A 810 -22.14 5.99 -1.96
C SER A 810 -21.92 7.47 -1.61
N PRO A 811 -21.39 7.81 -0.42
CA PRO A 811 -21.09 9.19 -0.03
C PRO A 811 -20.31 9.99 -1.09
N LEU A 812 -19.39 9.32 -1.78
CA LEU A 812 -18.79 9.82 -3.02
C LEU A 812 -19.49 9.17 -4.21
N GLU A 813 -20.55 9.83 -4.70
CA GLU A 813 -21.48 9.27 -5.69
C GLU A 813 -20.85 9.00 -7.06
N ARG A 814 -19.81 9.74 -7.46
CA ARG A 814 -19.19 9.61 -8.78
C ARG A 814 -17.66 9.69 -8.72
N ILE A 815 -16.98 8.70 -9.30
CA ILE A 815 -15.51 8.64 -9.42
C ILE A 815 -15.16 8.19 -10.84
N GLN A 816 -14.22 8.86 -11.51
CA GLN A 816 -13.74 8.48 -12.85
C GLN A 816 -14.89 8.25 -13.87
N ASN A 817 -15.93 9.10 -13.82
CA ASN A 817 -17.16 8.98 -14.64
C ASN A 817 -18.04 7.75 -14.39
N GLU A 818 -17.85 7.04 -13.29
CA GLU A 818 -18.73 5.96 -12.85
C GLU A 818 -19.52 6.38 -11.59
N PHE A 819 -20.82 6.15 -11.61
CA PHE A 819 -21.70 6.23 -10.46
C PHE A 819 -21.46 5.05 -9.51
N ARG A 820 -21.63 5.30 -8.21
CA ARG A 820 -21.37 4.36 -7.13
C ARG A 820 -22.61 4.17 -6.25
N TRP A 821 -23.03 2.92 -6.12
CA TRP A 821 -24.09 2.51 -5.20
C TRP A 821 -23.59 1.42 -4.28
N GLN A 822 -24.10 1.39 -3.06
CA GLN A 822 -23.66 0.45 -2.04
C GLN A 822 -24.83 -0.22 -1.31
N VAL A 823 -24.60 -1.46 -0.90
CA VAL A 823 -25.45 -2.23 0.02
C VAL A 823 -24.58 -2.62 1.20
N LEU A 824 -25.03 -2.31 2.41
CA LEU A 824 -24.32 -2.66 3.64
C LEU A 824 -25.01 -3.85 4.30
N ILE A 825 -24.22 -4.85 4.65
CA ILE A 825 -24.67 -6.02 5.39
C ILE A 825 -24.03 -5.99 6.76
N LYS A 826 -24.85 -6.17 7.79
CA LYS A 826 -24.45 -6.17 9.19
C LYS A 826 -24.80 -7.50 9.82
N ASN A 827 -23.77 -8.29 10.14
CA ASN A 827 -23.90 -9.60 10.75
C ASN A 827 -24.34 -9.48 12.22
N ASP A 828 -25.21 -10.38 12.62
CA ASP A 828 -25.58 -10.62 14.01
C ASP A 828 -24.60 -11.63 14.63
N MET A 829 -23.70 -11.14 15.48
CA MET A 829 -22.67 -11.97 16.11
C MET A 829 -23.21 -12.92 17.18
N GLU A 830 -24.45 -12.74 17.65
CA GLU A 830 -25.05 -13.70 18.60
C GLU A 830 -25.47 -14.98 17.87
N LYS A 831 -25.92 -14.85 16.61
CA LYS A 831 -26.36 -15.99 15.78
C LYS A 831 -25.24 -16.57 14.92
N ASP A 832 -24.31 -15.73 14.47
CA ASP A 832 -23.17 -16.12 13.65
C ASP A 832 -21.90 -15.38 14.10
N PRO A 833 -21.24 -15.82 15.20
CA PRO A 833 -20.11 -15.11 15.80
C PRO A 833 -18.94 -14.88 14.85
N SER A 834 -18.73 -15.81 13.90
CA SER A 834 -17.64 -15.74 12.92
C SER A 834 -18.06 -15.08 11.60
N ALA A 835 -19.34 -14.74 11.43
CA ALA A 835 -19.96 -14.30 10.17
C ALA A 835 -19.80 -15.31 9.01
N HIS A 836 -19.66 -16.60 9.32
CA HIS A 836 -19.44 -17.65 8.31
C HIS A 836 -20.68 -17.86 7.44
N GLN A 837 -21.87 -17.98 8.03
CA GLN A 837 -23.11 -18.14 7.29
C GLN A 837 -23.43 -16.89 6.48
N THR A 838 -23.16 -15.71 7.04
CA THR A 838 -23.29 -14.42 6.34
C THR A 838 -22.38 -14.37 5.11
N ARG A 839 -21.08 -14.70 5.25
CA ARG A 839 -20.14 -14.75 4.11
C ARG A 839 -20.55 -15.79 3.07
N ALA A 840 -20.93 -16.99 3.48
CA ALA A 840 -21.36 -18.05 2.56
C ALA A 840 -22.62 -17.65 1.75
N THR A 841 -23.57 -16.96 2.38
CA THR A 841 -24.75 -16.43 1.67
C THR A 841 -24.37 -15.29 0.73
N LEU A 842 -23.51 -14.37 1.16
CA LEU A 842 -23.01 -13.29 0.30
C LEU A 842 -22.25 -13.83 -0.92
N ASP A 843 -21.40 -14.83 -0.74
CA ASP A 843 -20.65 -15.46 -1.83
C ASP A 843 -21.59 -16.11 -2.86
N ARG A 844 -22.54 -16.93 -2.41
CA ARG A 844 -23.54 -17.56 -3.30
C ARG A 844 -24.32 -16.53 -4.10
N VAL A 845 -24.79 -15.46 -3.44
CA VAL A 845 -25.54 -14.39 -4.10
C VAL A 845 -24.65 -13.61 -5.05
N ALA A 846 -23.42 -13.29 -4.66
CA ALA A 846 -22.46 -12.59 -5.51
C ALA A 846 -22.13 -13.39 -6.78
N GLN A 847 -21.90 -14.70 -6.65
CA GLN A 847 -21.64 -15.61 -7.78
C GLN A 847 -22.85 -15.69 -8.71
N PHE A 848 -24.05 -15.83 -8.17
CA PHE A 848 -25.30 -15.82 -8.95
C PHE A 848 -25.44 -14.50 -9.73
N PHE A 849 -25.24 -13.36 -9.06
CA PHE A 849 -25.32 -12.04 -9.70
C PHE A 849 -24.24 -11.84 -10.76
N HIS A 850 -23.01 -12.32 -10.53
CA HIS A 850 -21.93 -12.24 -11.50
C HIS A 850 -22.25 -13.04 -12.77
N LYS A 851 -22.83 -14.24 -12.62
CA LYS A 851 -23.28 -15.08 -13.74
C LYS A 851 -24.44 -14.43 -14.50
N ALA A 852 -25.47 -13.95 -13.80
CA ALA A 852 -26.66 -13.35 -14.41
C ALA A 852 -26.38 -12.01 -15.12
N ASN A 853 -25.43 -11.22 -14.61
CA ASN A 853 -25.14 -9.88 -15.12
C ASN A 853 -23.85 -9.78 -15.95
N ARG A 854 -23.28 -10.91 -16.40
CA ARG A 854 -22.02 -10.95 -17.17
C ARG A 854 -22.03 -10.04 -18.41
N ASN A 855 -23.20 -9.85 -19.03
CA ASN A 855 -23.39 -9.00 -20.20
C ASN A 855 -23.62 -7.51 -19.89
N ARG A 856 -23.93 -7.15 -18.64
CA ARG A 856 -24.33 -5.79 -18.24
C ARG A 856 -23.17 -4.87 -17.86
N ARG A 857 -21.93 -5.38 -17.86
CA ARG A 857 -20.68 -4.62 -17.59
C ARG A 857 -20.65 -3.85 -16.25
N VAL A 858 -21.51 -4.21 -15.30
CA VAL A 858 -21.49 -3.61 -13.95
C VAL A 858 -20.38 -4.26 -13.14
N ARG A 859 -19.55 -3.42 -12.50
CA ARG A 859 -18.51 -3.91 -11.60
C ARG A 859 -19.06 -3.98 -10.18
N MET A 860 -19.14 -5.19 -9.65
CA MET A 860 -19.49 -5.45 -8.26
C MET A 860 -18.21 -5.75 -7.47
N ILE A 861 -18.10 -5.14 -6.29
CA ILE A 861 -16.97 -5.25 -5.38
C ILE A 861 -17.52 -5.61 -4.01
N VAL A 862 -17.00 -6.68 -3.40
CA VAL A 862 -17.29 -7.02 -2.00
C VAL A 862 -16.10 -6.58 -1.15
N ASP A 863 -16.37 -5.85 -0.07
CA ASP A 863 -15.41 -5.44 0.94
C ASP A 863 -15.86 -5.94 2.32
N ILE A 864 -15.19 -6.99 2.81
CA ILE A 864 -15.44 -7.59 4.13
C ILE A 864 -14.67 -6.83 5.19
N ASP A 865 -15.31 -6.50 6.31
CA ASP A 865 -14.78 -5.65 7.37
C ASP A 865 -14.23 -4.32 6.82
N PRO A 866 -15.11 -3.50 6.18
CA PRO A 866 -14.72 -2.20 5.65
C PRO A 866 -14.26 -1.30 6.81
N ILE A 867 -13.08 -0.70 6.64
CA ILE A 867 -12.60 0.33 7.57
C ILE A 867 -13.25 1.68 7.27
N SER A 868 -13.77 1.90 6.06
CA SER A 868 -14.34 3.17 5.60
C SER A 868 -15.66 2.94 4.87
N MET A 869 -16.64 3.79 5.16
CA MET A 869 -17.98 3.73 4.56
C MET A 869 -18.18 4.64 3.33
N LEU A 870 -17.08 5.22 2.80
CA LEU A 870 -17.05 6.26 1.75
C LEU A 870 -16.85 5.76 0.30
#